data_AF-A0A662WCB4-F1
#
_entry.id   AF-A0A662WCB4-F1
#
_cell.length_a   1.000
_cell.length_b   1.000
_cell.length_c   1.000
_cell.angle_alpha   90.00
_cell.angle_beta   90.00
_cell.angle_gamma   90.00
#
_symmetry.space_group_name_H-M   'P 1'
#
loop_
_entity.id
_entity.type
_entity.pdbx_description
1 polymer ?
#
loop_
_entity_poly.entity_id
_entity_poly.type
_entity_poly.pdbx_seq_one_letter_code
_entity_poly.pdbx_strand_id
1 'polypeptide(L)'
;MIGFSTIIYSHPAFAQSLPMLTKLVFLSSVSHQLVISCLSPLPFAIGQVQDTGLIFLASMASSIMTELGPTVPLGERLSTVVVHLSISTALVGLGLICTGKARLASLVQYLPTPVIGGYLAYIGFFMVKAGLSLMTGVSLAVVHGWAVLVTSPHSLLLLAPGLLSGVMLSILTSRFRHFAVFPCCLVALPAGFFLVLWLSGCSLEDARTAGFLAEEGPGVSLLDVYSLFDFAHIHWSVMFPGQLPTMLSMFVMIAFASSLDIASICMGTGSSMNYNEQLQTVGASNLVSGLTGGYTGSYIFSQTLFSSRFRPSAAAETRFPGVTRLIGLSLAVCELGIVLTPISLMAVVPKFLFGAVMIFIGIDLLKTWLVGVFHRLLFPEYLTVVGTFCCLNAFGVQLGLGAGIGLAALSFLVEYAKAQDVRVVHKTSNVIRNADQHALLYGAGSQKTDEDSNRPRQQDAIVTIELQGHVFFGSATRIQNCVKSVVYVRPPLNDNSNSNGVPSQENQRRLSSIHEDPERLPLLNRFPSTQRNEERATYTGESSVEMPPALVNLHGQPSADHERGPTRFVVLDFSRVSGVDATAARSCFLALKLAFRLGDVCVVYCGMQPTVEFLLRSNDVITTAPQPQEQQDSRDQRLDSECHVTSDLDLALDWCEQQLILAAARRRSVESGERLAISPLGSRTLPLPQVFAAYLSDDRKADATTAEALGELAQAFTVREWREQEQLFHMDEHSDAWFVLLRGKVEMLSRPGAATLPSDSPKVGHDQSSSLRSPRRASISDESEQRELVGRVRPGCIFGDMGFMLDQARVLDATSTAPDTLTASITRTQFAVLRKTRPKLALLAHEILLRASYMTIAEKLHSLAI
;
A
#
# COMPACT_ATOMS: atom_id res chain seq x y z
N MET A 1 24.93 23.60 10.44
CA MET A 1 25.13 24.98 10.91
C MET A 1 26.20 25.74 10.14
N ILE A 2 27.48 25.31 10.14
CA ILE A 2 28.54 25.96 9.33
C ILE A 2 28.14 26.08 7.84
N GLY A 3 27.75 24.98 7.21
CA GLY A 3 27.25 24.99 5.82
C GLY A 3 25.98 25.83 5.62
N PHE A 4 25.16 25.99 6.66
CA PHE A 4 23.94 26.79 6.60
C PHE A 4 24.25 28.28 6.60
N SER A 5 25.22 28.70 7.44
CA SER A 5 25.75 30.06 7.46
C SER A 5 26.26 30.47 6.07
N THR A 6 27.02 29.60 5.41
CA THR A 6 27.55 29.89 4.06
C THR A 6 26.49 29.95 2.97
N ILE A 7 25.35 29.27 3.17
CA ILE A 7 24.20 29.37 2.27
C ILE A 7 23.48 30.72 2.48
N ILE A 8 23.12 31.03 3.73
CA ILE A 8 22.43 32.29 4.07
C ILE A 8 23.28 33.49 3.63
N TYR A 9 24.58 33.42 3.86
CA TYR A 9 25.53 34.52 3.65
C TYR A 9 26.43 34.28 2.44
N SER A 10 25.82 33.87 1.32
CA SER A 10 26.55 33.56 0.08
C SER A 10 27.03 34.81 -0.68
N HIS A 11 26.53 36.01 -0.35
CA HIS A 11 26.97 37.25 -0.99
C HIS A 11 28.41 37.60 -0.57
N PRO A 12 29.31 37.99 -1.51
CA PRO A 12 30.74 38.22 -1.23
C PRO A 12 31.02 39.21 -0.08
N ALA A 13 30.13 40.19 0.12
CA ALA A 13 30.25 41.18 1.19
C ALA A 13 30.24 40.58 2.62
N PHE A 14 29.75 39.35 2.79
CA PHE A 14 29.73 38.66 4.09
C PHE A 14 31.02 37.91 4.40
N ALA A 15 31.97 37.77 3.48
CA ALA A 15 33.14 36.91 3.65
C ALA A 15 33.93 37.21 4.93
N GLN A 16 34.09 38.49 5.28
CA GLN A 16 34.81 38.93 6.47
C GLN A 16 34.03 38.73 7.78
N SER A 17 32.70 38.81 7.74
CA SER A 17 31.82 38.69 8.92
C SER A 17 31.22 37.28 9.08
N LEU A 18 31.48 36.37 8.15
CA LEU A 18 30.97 35.00 8.14
C LEU A 18 31.25 34.21 9.44
N PRO A 19 32.42 34.32 10.11
CA PRO A 19 32.64 33.64 11.40
C PRO A 19 31.68 34.11 12.49
N MET A 20 31.40 35.42 12.54
CA MET A 20 30.48 36.02 13.50
C MET A 20 29.03 35.60 13.22
N LEU A 21 28.62 35.64 11.96
CA LEU A 21 27.29 35.22 11.52
C LEU A 21 27.04 33.72 11.73
N THR A 22 28.08 32.90 11.61
CA THR A 22 28.01 31.45 11.90
C THR A 22 27.66 31.19 13.36
N LYS A 23 28.14 32.02 14.30
CA LYS A 23 27.79 31.89 15.72
C LYS A 23 26.31 32.16 15.97
N LEU A 24 25.70 33.11 15.28
CA LEU A 24 24.25 33.33 15.34
C LEU A 24 23.47 32.08 14.91
N VAL A 25 23.95 31.35 13.90
CA VAL A 25 23.26 30.14 13.42
C VAL A 25 23.30 29.06 14.48
N PHE A 26 24.43 28.85 15.15
CA PHE A 26 24.51 27.95 16.28
C PHE A 26 23.67 28.41 17.47
N LEU A 27 23.63 29.71 17.77
CA LEU A 27 22.81 30.25 18.85
C LEU A 27 21.31 30.05 18.58
N SER A 28 20.91 30.19 17.32
CA SER A 28 19.56 29.84 16.86
C SER A 28 19.25 28.35 17.02
N SER A 29 20.20 27.45 16.70
CA SER A 29 20.04 26.02 16.99
C SER A 29 19.84 25.73 18.48
N VAL A 30 20.62 26.38 19.36
CA VAL A 30 20.46 26.25 20.81
C VAL A 30 19.06 26.69 21.25
N SER A 31 18.56 27.82 20.74
CA SER A 31 17.21 28.31 21.10
C SER A 31 16.12 27.36 20.62
N HIS A 32 16.21 26.83 19.38
CA HIS A 32 15.29 25.81 18.88
C HIS A 32 15.31 24.55 19.73
N GLN A 33 16.50 24.02 20.01
CA GLN A 33 16.65 22.79 20.78
C GLN A 33 16.11 22.94 22.20
N LEU A 34 16.35 24.08 22.87
CA LEU A 34 15.82 24.34 24.21
C LEU A 34 14.29 24.41 24.22
N VAL A 35 13.70 25.16 23.29
CA VAL A 35 12.23 25.29 23.21
C VAL A 35 11.58 23.94 22.89
N ILE A 36 12.12 23.20 21.92
CA ILE A 36 11.60 21.88 21.54
C ILE A 36 11.78 20.86 22.66
N SER A 37 12.93 20.85 23.35
CA SER A 37 13.17 19.94 24.48
C SER A 37 12.23 20.22 25.67
N CYS A 38 11.77 21.46 25.83
CA CYS A 38 10.85 21.86 26.89
C CYS A 38 9.37 21.62 26.52
N LEU A 39 8.96 21.99 25.31
CA LEU A 39 7.55 22.03 24.91
C LEU A 39 7.09 20.77 24.16
N SER A 40 7.98 20.05 23.49
CA SER A 40 7.60 18.87 22.71
C SER A 40 7.20 17.71 23.64
N PRO A 41 6.14 16.95 23.31
CA PRO A 41 5.84 15.70 23.99
C PRO A 41 6.85 14.60 23.66
N LEU A 42 7.60 14.73 22.55
CA LEU A 42 8.65 13.79 22.19
C LEU A 42 9.91 14.04 23.03
N PRO A 43 10.29 13.09 23.91
CA PRO A 43 11.41 13.33 24.81
C PRO A 43 12.78 13.21 24.11
N PHE A 44 12.83 12.66 22.90
CA PHE A 44 14.05 12.55 22.08
C PHE A 44 14.06 13.52 20.89
N ALA A 45 13.15 14.50 20.83
CA ALA A 45 13.08 15.41 19.69
C ALA A 45 14.36 16.25 19.54
N ILE A 46 14.84 16.33 18.30
CA ILE A 46 15.95 17.20 17.92
C ILE A 46 15.41 18.36 17.10
N GLY A 47 15.58 19.56 17.64
CA GLY A 47 15.11 20.83 17.10
C GLY A 47 16.28 21.70 16.70
N GLN A 48 16.37 22.06 15.42
CA GLN A 48 17.52 22.78 14.86
C GLN A 48 17.07 23.76 13.78
N VAL A 49 17.98 24.62 13.33
CA VAL A 49 17.78 25.43 12.12
C VAL A 49 17.44 24.52 10.94
N GLN A 50 16.41 24.86 10.17
CA GLN A 50 15.85 24.01 9.11
C GLN A 50 16.39 24.43 7.74
N ASP A 51 16.70 23.46 6.88
CA ASP A 51 17.22 23.65 5.52
C ASP A 51 16.25 24.37 4.58
N THR A 52 14.94 24.06 4.65
CA THR A 52 13.89 24.74 3.88
C THR A 52 13.92 26.27 4.06
N GLY A 53 14.10 26.74 5.30
CA GLY A 53 14.11 28.16 5.62
C GLY A 53 15.33 28.90 5.06
N LEU A 54 16.47 28.22 4.95
CA LEU A 54 17.75 28.81 4.53
C LEU A 54 17.69 29.45 3.15
N ILE A 55 16.93 28.86 2.22
CA ILE A 55 16.86 29.34 0.83
C ILE A 55 16.23 30.73 0.79
N PHE A 56 15.18 30.94 1.58
CA PHE A 56 14.51 32.22 1.69
C PHE A 56 15.36 33.24 2.44
N LEU A 57 15.98 32.82 3.55
CA LEU A 57 16.89 33.67 4.31
C LEU A 57 18.08 34.13 3.45
N ALA A 58 18.66 33.23 2.65
CA ALA A 58 19.75 33.52 1.72
C ALA A 58 19.33 34.52 0.62
N SER A 59 18.13 34.32 0.08
CA SER A 59 17.56 35.22 -0.92
C SER A 59 17.33 36.61 -0.34
N MET A 60 16.75 36.72 0.85
CA MET A 60 16.52 38.01 1.52
C MET A 60 17.83 38.69 1.88
N ALA A 61 18.80 37.96 2.46
CA ALA A 61 20.11 38.50 2.81
C ALA A 61 20.85 39.07 1.58
N SER A 62 20.83 38.34 0.47
CA SER A 62 21.48 38.76 -0.78
C SER A 62 20.74 39.91 -1.46
N SER A 63 19.40 39.90 -1.45
CA SER A 63 18.58 40.97 -2.01
C SER A 63 18.84 42.29 -1.29
N ILE A 64 18.81 42.28 0.05
CA ILE A 64 19.04 43.47 0.87
C ILE A 64 20.46 44.02 0.66
N MET A 65 21.47 43.14 0.62
CA MET A 65 22.85 43.55 0.34
C MET A 65 23.03 44.19 -1.04
N THR A 66 22.31 43.67 -2.04
CA THR A 66 22.39 44.19 -3.42
C THR A 66 21.66 45.52 -3.55
N GLU A 67 20.50 45.65 -2.93
CA GLU A 67 19.65 46.85 -3.01
C GLU A 67 20.26 48.05 -2.28
N LEU A 68 20.86 47.83 -1.10
CA LEU A 68 21.61 48.88 -0.38
C LEU A 68 22.92 49.27 -1.11
N GLY A 69 23.45 48.37 -1.93
CA GLY A 69 24.67 48.61 -2.72
C GLY A 69 25.93 48.85 -1.87
N PRO A 70 27.05 49.24 -2.51
CA PRO A 70 28.31 49.54 -1.82
C PRO A 70 28.36 50.95 -1.20
N THR A 71 27.38 51.81 -1.49
CA THR A 71 27.31 53.20 -1.01
C THR A 71 27.00 53.31 0.48
N VAL A 72 26.30 52.32 1.03
CA VAL A 72 26.00 52.21 2.46
C VAL A 72 27.14 51.48 3.18
N PRO A 73 27.59 51.93 4.36
CA PRO A 73 28.62 51.24 5.14
C PRO A 73 28.28 49.76 5.39
N LEU A 74 29.32 48.90 5.48
CA LEU A 74 29.10 47.46 5.67
C LEU A 74 28.36 47.14 6.98
N GLY A 75 28.66 47.88 8.07
CA GLY A 75 28.00 47.69 9.37
C GLY A 75 26.48 47.91 9.33
N GLU A 76 26.02 48.97 8.65
CA GLU A 76 24.57 49.27 8.50
C GLU A 76 23.85 48.21 7.65
N ARG A 77 24.52 47.74 6.58
CA ARG A 77 23.98 46.67 5.73
C ARG A 77 23.86 45.36 6.48
N LEU A 78 24.90 44.98 7.24
CA LEU A 78 24.87 43.79 8.09
C LEU A 78 23.75 43.90 9.14
N SER A 79 23.63 45.04 9.81
CA SER A 79 22.58 45.27 10.82
C SER A 79 21.18 45.15 10.22
N THR A 80 20.95 45.76 9.05
CA THR A 80 19.66 45.69 8.33
C THR A 80 19.33 44.24 7.95
N VAL A 81 20.31 43.46 7.46
CA VAL A 81 20.11 42.05 7.11
C VAL A 81 19.76 41.23 8.34
N VAL A 82 20.59 41.26 9.39
CA VAL A 82 20.41 40.36 10.55
C VAL A 82 19.11 40.69 11.28
N VAL A 83 18.75 41.97 11.42
CA VAL A 83 17.47 42.38 12.01
C VAL A 83 16.28 41.92 11.14
N HIS A 84 16.37 42.07 9.81
CA HIS A 84 15.32 41.60 8.91
C HIS A 84 15.12 40.08 9.00
N LEU A 85 16.19 39.29 8.96
CA LEU A 85 16.09 37.84 9.09
C LEU A 85 15.47 37.43 10.44
N SER A 86 15.80 38.15 11.51
CA SER A 86 15.27 37.91 12.86
C SER A 86 13.78 38.22 12.97
N ILE A 87 13.34 39.38 12.46
CA ILE A 87 11.92 39.77 12.41
C ILE A 87 11.12 38.79 11.54
N SER A 88 11.65 38.44 10.37
CA SER A 88 11.01 37.48 9.47
C SER A 88 10.85 36.12 10.13
N THR A 89 11.87 35.64 10.85
CA THR A 89 11.81 34.39 11.63
C THR A 89 10.76 34.45 12.72
N ALA A 90 10.70 35.54 13.50
CA ALA A 90 9.71 35.72 14.56
C ALA A 90 8.27 35.75 14.00
N LEU A 91 8.06 36.43 12.86
CA LEU A 91 6.76 36.49 12.18
C LEU A 91 6.33 35.13 11.61
N VAL A 92 7.25 34.35 11.06
CA VAL A 92 6.97 32.95 10.70
C VAL A 92 6.53 32.17 11.93
N GLY A 93 7.25 32.29 13.06
CA GLY A 93 6.89 31.63 14.30
C GLY A 93 5.47 31.96 14.78
N LEU A 94 5.11 33.25 14.75
CA LEU A 94 3.76 33.70 15.06
C LEU A 94 2.72 33.11 14.08
N GLY A 95 3.02 33.13 12.78
CA GLY A 95 2.17 32.55 11.74
C GLY A 95 1.92 31.05 11.96
N LEU A 96 2.94 30.29 12.36
CA LEU A 96 2.83 28.85 12.64
C LEU A 96 1.96 28.58 13.87
N ILE A 97 2.11 29.38 14.93
CA ILE A 97 1.23 29.31 16.12
C ILE A 97 -0.22 29.58 15.72
N CYS A 98 -0.48 30.61 14.93
CA CYS A 98 -1.81 30.95 14.43
C CYS A 98 -2.40 29.82 13.57
N THR A 99 -1.61 29.25 12.66
CA THR A 99 -2.00 28.13 11.79
C THR A 99 -2.39 26.89 12.59
N GLY A 100 -1.58 26.53 13.59
CA GLY A 100 -1.88 25.40 14.48
C GLY A 100 -3.13 25.64 15.32
N LYS A 101 -3.33 26.86 15.86
CA LYS A 101 -4.56 27.22 16.60
C LYS A 101 -5.81 27.16 15.71
N ALA A 102 -5.70 27.59 14.46
CA ALA A 102 -6.77 27.52 13.47
C ALA A 102 -7.04 26.09 12.94
N ARG A 103 -6.28 25.09 13.39
CA ARG A 103 -6.35 23.68 12.94
C ARG A 103 -6.11 23.49 11.44
N LEU A 104 -5.38 24.41 10.82
CA LEU A 104 -5.07 24.39 9.39
C LEU A 104 -3.87 23.47 9.04
N ALA A 105 -3.16 22.92 10.04
CA ALA A 105 -2.03 22.02 9.79
C ALA A 105 -2.46 20.72 9.07
N SER A 106 -3.74 20.33 9.17
CA SER A 106 -4.28 19.20 8.43
C SER A 106 -4.33 19.43 6.92
N LEU A 107 -4.40 20.69 6.45
CA LEU A 107 -4.43 20.99 5.01
C LEU A 107 -3.12 20.62 4.31
N VAL A 108 -2.00 20.73 5.03
CA VAL A 108 -0.67 20.38 4.52
C VAL A 108 -0.56 18.89 4.15
N GLN A 109 -1.37 18.04 4.78
CA GLN A 109 -1.37 16.59 4.52
C GLN A 109 -2.01 16.22 3.17
N TYR A 110 -2.74 17.14 2.53
CA TYR A 110 -3.31 16.91 1.20
C TYR A 110 -2.31 17.19 0.07
N LEU A 111 -1.06 17.60 0.38
CA LEU A 111 -0.09 17.84 -0.69
C LEU A 111 0.26 16.53 -1.39
N PRO A 112 0.14 16.45 -2.74
CA PRO A 112 0.46 15.23 -3.46
C PRO A 112 1.91 14.79 -3.21
N THR A 113 2.10 13.52 -2.87
CA THR A 113 3.42 12.92 -2.64
C THR A 113 4.41 13.13 -3.80
N PRO A 114 3.99 13.22 -5.10
CA PRO A 114 4.91 13.56 -6.18
C PRO A 114 5.54 14.95 -6.05
N VAL A 115 4.80 15.95 -5.57
CA VAL A 115 5.32 17.32 -5.39
C VAL A 115 6.38 17.35 -4.30
N ILE A 116 6.12 16.62 -3.21
CA ILE A 116 7.07 16.44 -2.10
C ILE A 116 8.36 15.79 -2.61
N GLY A 117 8.24 14.71 -3.40
CA GLY A 117 9.39 14.04 -4.00
C GLY A 117 10.22 14.98 -4.87
N GLY A 118 9.58 15.80 -5.72
CA GLY A 118 10.26 16.78 -6.56
C GLY A 118 10.98 17.87 -5.75
N TYR A 119 10.36 18.33 -4.66
CA TYR A 119 10.96 19.29 -3.72
C TYR A 119 12.17 18.72 -2.97
N LEU A 120 12.07 17.50 -2.44
CA LEU A 120 13.18 16.83 -1.75
C LEU A 120 14.35 16.51 -2.69
N ALA A 121 14.06 16.14 -3.95
CA ALA A 121 15.08 16.02 -4.99
C ALA A 121 15.79 17.35 -5.28
N TYR A 122 15.03 18.46 -5.31
CA TYR A 122 15.59 19.80 -5.47
C TYR A 122 16.51 20.19 -4.30
N ILE A 123 16.09 19.93 -3.05
CA ILE A 123 16.96 20.12 -1.87
C ILE A 123 18.25 19.30 -2.02
N GLY A 124 18.15 18.04 -2.43
CA GLY A 124 19.32 17.20 -2.66
C GLY A 124 20.31 17.81 -3.66
N PHE A 125 19.81 18.30 -4.81
CA PHE A 125 20.64 19.01 -5.79
C PHE A 125 21.20 20.34 -5.25
N PHE A 126 20.41 21.09 -4.50
CA PHE A 126 20.85 22.32 -3.86
C PHE A 126 21.98 22.08 -2.86
N MET A 127 21.92 21.00 -2.07
CA MET A 127 22.97 20.60 -1.14
C MET A 127 24.28 20.25 -1.85
N VAL A 128 24.21 19.56 -3.00
CA VAL A 128 25.39 19.33 -3.85
C VAL A 128 26.00 20.67 -4.28
N LYS A 129 25.20 21.59 -4.84
CA LYS A 129 25.68 22.93 -5.24
C LYS A 129 26.32 23.70 -4.08
N ALA A 130 25.67 23.70 -2.91
CA ALA A 130 26.19 24.36 -1.73
C ALA A 130 27.51 23.74 -1.25
N GLY A 131 27.63 22.41 -1.28
CA GLY A 131 28.87 21.70 -0.94
C GLY A 131 30.02 22.05 -1.89
N LEU A 132 29.76 22.08 -3.20
CA LEU A 132 30.74 22.48 -4.22
C LEU A 132 31.19 23.95 -4.03
N SER A 133 30.23 24.84 -3.81
CA SER A 133 30.48 26.26 -3.58
C SER A 133 31.31 26.50 -2.31
N LEU A 134 31.04 25.75 -1.23
CA LEU A 134 31.76 25.86 0.03
C LEU A 134 33.23 25.44 -0.07
N MET A 135 33.52 24.40 -0.85
CA MET A 135 34.89 23.91 -1.03
C MET A 135 35.74 24.83 -1.89
N THR A 136 35.14 25.44 -2.90
CA THR A 136 35.87 26.21 -3.92
C THR A 136 35.77 27.72 -3.73
N GLY A 137 34.83 28.21 -2.91
CA GLY A 137 34.54 29.63 -2.76
C GLY A 137 33.82 30.26 -3.97
N VAL A 138 33.49 29.47 -4.99
CA VAL A 138 32.83 29.96 -6.21
C VAL A 138 31.30 29.87 -6.07
N SER A 139 30.58 30.94 -6.39
CA SER A 139 29.11 30.94 -6.38
C SER A 139 28.55 30.19 -7.59
N LEU A 140 27.77 29.12 -7.34
CA LEU A 140 27.11 28.29 -8.36
C LEU A 140 25.66 28.72 -8.64
N ALA A 141 25.29 29.96 -8.29
CA ALA A 141 23.97 30.51 -8.57
C ALA A 141 23.73 30.76 -10.06
N VAL A 142 24.80 31.06 -10.82
CA VAL A 142 24.76 31.36 -12.26
C VAL A 142 25.43 30.24 -13.05
N VAL A 143 24.95 29.96 -14.27
CA VAL A 143 25.53 28.96 -15.18
C VAL A 143 27.04 29.17 -15.39
N HIS A 144 27.49 30.42 -15.39
CA HIS A 144 28.91 30.76 -15.50
C HIS A 144 29.78 30.18 -14.37
N GLY A 145 29.24 30.08 -13.15
CA GLY A 145 29.97 29.49 -12.01
C GLY A 145 30.33 28.02 -12.25
N TRP A 146 29.48 27.28 -12.95
CA TRP A 146 29.76 25.88 -13.33
C TRP A 146 30.90 25.76 -14.34
N ALA A 147 30.98 26.68 -15.30
CA ALA A 147 32.08 26.73 -16.26
C ALA A 147 33.41 27.03 -15.54
N VAL A 148 33.42 28.03 -14.65
CA VAL A 148 34.61 28.40 -13.86
C VAL A 148 35.10 27.22 -13.01
N LEU A 149 34.18 26.46 -12.41
CA LEU A 149 34.51 25.29 -11.58
C LEU A 149 35.25 24.20 -12.36
N VAL A 150 34.82 23.92 -13.60
CA VAL A 150 35.41 22.87 -14.45
C VAL A 150 36.71 23.33 -15.11
N THR A 151 36.83 24.62 -15.45
CA THR A 151 37.99 25.15 -16.17
C THR A 151 39.18 25.47 -15.26
N SER A 152 38.95 25.75 -13.96
CA SER A 152 40.02 26.17 -13.05
C SER A 152 40.71 24.98 -12.35
N PRO A 153 42.01 24.72 -12.59
CA PRO A 153 42.71 23.56 -12.02
C PRO A 153 42.82 23.62 -10.49
N HIS A 154 42.91 24.83 -9.92
CA HIS A 154 42.94 25.03 -8.46
C HIS A 154 41.61 24.62 -7.80
N SER A 155 40.47 24.95 -8.39
CA SER A 155 39.15 24.56 -7.88
C SER A 155 38.94 23.05 -7.96
N LEU A 156 39.43 22.40 -9.01
CA LEU A 156 39.39 20.94 -9.15
C LEU A 156 40.22 20.25 -8.06
N LEU A 157 41.39 20.81 -7.69
CA LEU A 157 42.22 20.28 -6.62
C LEU A 157 41.54 20.39 -5.25
N LEU A 158 40.84 21.49 -4.97
CA LEU A 158 40.03 21.66 -3.76
C LEU A 158 38.79 20.75 -3.73
N LEU A 159 38.21 20.48 -4.91
CA LEU A 159 37.00 19.69 -5.04
C LEU A 159 37.24 18.18 -4.90
N ALA A 160 38.34 17.67 -5.46
CA ALA A 160 38.65 16.24 -5.51
C ALA A 160 38.52 15.52 -4.16
N PRO A 161 39.12 15.98 -3.05
CA PRO A 161 39.02 15.27 -1.76
C PRO A 161 37.59 15.29 -1.21
N GLY A 162 36.83 16.36 -1.39
CA GLY A 162 35.46 16.44 -0.89
C GLY A 162 34.48 15.61 -1.71
N LEU A 163 34.60 15.62 -3.04
CA LEU A 163 33.79 14.78 -3.92
C LEU A 163 34.07 13.29 -3.67
N LEU A 164 35.35 12.90 -3.61
CA LEU A 164 35.75 11.53 -3.31
C LEU A 164 35.25 11.09 -1.93
N SER A 165 35.42 11.93 -0.92
CA SER A 165 34.97 11.65 0.44
C SER A 165 33.44 11.55 0.54
N GLY A 166 32.69 12.41 -0.15
CA GLY A 166 31.23 12.38 -0.17
C GLY A 166 30.68 11.12 -0.85
N VAL A 167 31.25 10.73 -1.98
CA VAL A 167 30.91 9.47 -2.68
C VAL A 167 31.30 8.27 -1.84
N MET A 168 32.51 8.27 -1.26
CA MET A 168 32.96 7.21 -0.35
C MET A 168 32.04 7.06 0.85
N LEU A 169 31.61 8.17 1.46
CA LEU A 169 30.68 8.17 2.58
C LEU A 169 29.34 7.54 2.17
N SER A 170 28.82 7.87 0.99
CA SER A 170 27.59 7.26 0.43
C SER A 170 27.71 5.76 0.19
N ILE A 171 28.83 5.30 -0.36
CA ILE A 171 29.08 3.87 -0.60
C ILE A 171 29.23 3.12 0.73
N LEU A 172 30.00 3.68 1.68
CA LEU A 172 30.31 2.98 2.92
C LEU A 172 29.09 2.86 3.83
N THR A 173 28.27 3.91 3.94
CA THR A 173 27.03 3.86 4.73
C THR A 173 25.95 2.99 4.08
N SER A 174 25.94 2.87 2.75
CA SER A 174 25.00 1.97 2.06
C SER A 174 25.44 0.50 2.11
N ARG A 175 26.75 0.24 2.12
CA ARG A 175 27.32 -1.13 2.20
C ARG A 175 27.31 -1.71 3.61
N PHE A 176 27.62 -0.88 4.61
CA PHE A 176 27.73 -1.28 6.01
C PHE A 176 26.61 -0.66 6.84
N ARG A 177 25.68 -1.49 7.31
CA ARG A 177 24.51 -1.05 8.09
C ARG A 177 24.79 -0.81 9.58
N HIS A 178 26.06 -0.73 9.98
CA HIS A 178 26.44 -0.54 11.37
C HIS A 178 26.37 0.95 11.76
N PHE A 179 25.73 1.27 12.89
CA PHE A 179 25.44 2.66 13.30
C PHE A 179 26.69 3.53 13.47
N ALA A 180 27.83 2.94 13.85
CA ALA A 180 29.09 3.65 14.08
C ALA A 180 29.83 4.05 12.79
N VAL A 181 29.45 3.53 11.61
CA VAL A 181 30.18 3.78 10.35
C VAL A 181 30.21 5.27 10.04
N PHE A 182 29.06 5.95 10.08
CA PHE A 182 28.97 7.37 9.75
C PHE A 182 29.79 8.27 10.71
N PRO A 183 29.66 8.17 12.05
CA PRO A 183 30.51 8.90 12.98
C PRO A 183 32.01 8.62 12.81
N CYS A 184 32.40 7.35 12.61
CA CYS A 184 33.80 6.99 12.41
C CYS A 184 34.37 7.63 11.13
N CYS A 185 33.61 7.69 10.04
CA CYS A 185 34.04 8.38 8.82
C CYS A 185 34.23 9.88 9.04
N LEU A 186 33.33 10.54 9.78
CA LEU A 186 33.43 11.96 10.06
C LEU A 186 34.67 12.32 10.88
N VAL A 187 35.17 11.40 11.72
CA VAL A 187 36.42 11.57 12.48
C VAL A 187 37.64 11.17 11.66
N ALA A 188 37.54 10.07 10.90
CA ALA A 188 38.65 9.55 10.10
C ALA A 188 39.04 10.48 8.95
N LEU A 189 38.09 11.18 8.32
CA LEU A 189 38.36 12.07 7.20
C LEU A 189 39.27 13.26 7.61
N PRO A 190 38.97 14.05 8.66
CA PRO A 190 39.88 15.09 9.15
C PRO A 190 41.19 14.53 9.70
N ALA A 191 41.14 13.39 10.42
CA ALA A 191 42.36 12.75 10.94
C ALA A 191 43.32 12.36 9.80
N GLY A 192 42.78 11.81 8.71
CA GLY A 192 43.52 11.50 7.49
C GLY A 192 44.11 12.75 6.83
N PHE A 193 43.36 13.85 6.78
CA PHE A 193 43.88 15.13 6.27
C PHE A 193 45.07 15.64 7.09
N PHE A 194 44.96 15.66 8.42
CA PHE A 194 46.06 16.08 9.29
C PHE A 194 47.25 15.13 9.22
N LEU A 195 47.01 13.81 9.06
CA LEU A 195 48.07 12.84 8.83
C LEU A 195 48.80 13.11 7.51
N VAL A 196 48.08 13.45 6.44
CA VAL A 196 48.68 13.81 5.15
C VAL A 196 49.53 15.08 5.29
N LEU A 197 49.02 16.12 5.96
CA LEU A 197 49.80 17.34 6.22
C LEU A 197 51.09 17.04 7.01
N TRP A 198 50.99 16.18 8.01
CA TRP A 198 52.12 15.76 8.83
C TRP A 198 53.16 14.98 8.01
N LEU A 199 52.72 14.04 7.16
CA LEU A 199 53.60 13.25 6.29
C LEU A 199 54.22 14.08 5.17
N SER A 200 53.51 15.07 4.62
CA SER A 200 54.01 15.94 3.55
C SER A 200 54.90 17.06 4.07
N GLY A 201 55.00 17.24 5.39
CA GLY A 201 55.74 18.35 6.01
C GLY A 201 55.11 19.73 5.74
N CYS A 202 53.84 19.77 5.29
CA CYS A 202 53.14 21.03 5.03
C CYS A 202 52.66 21.67 6.34
N SER A 203 52.87 22.97 6.48
CA SER A 203 52.36 23.69 7.65
C SER A 203 50.83 23.91 7.54
N LEU A 204 50.21 24.22 8.68
CA LEU A 204 48.78 24.58 8.70
C LEU A 204 48.50 25.86 7.90
N GLU A 205 49.49 26.75 7.79
CA GLU A 205 49.42 27.98 7.01
C GLU A 205 49.46 27.70 5.50
N ASP A 206 50.27 26.72 5.06
CA ASP A 206 50.27 26.26 3.67
C ASP A 206 48.89 25.68 3.29
N ALA A 207 48.23 25.00 4.22
CA ALA A 207 46.87 24.49 4.00
C ALA A 207 45.80 25.61 3.93
N ARG A 208 46.01 26.74 4.62
CA ARG A 208 45.15 27.93 4.53
C ARG A 208 45.34 28.66 3.22
N THR A 209 46.58 28.94 2.85
CA THR A 209 46.93 29.61 1.58
C THR A 209 46.50 28.77 0.36
N ALA A 210 46.57 27.45 0.45
CA ALA A 210 46.06 26.53 -0.56
C ALA A 210 44.51 26.46 -0.61
N GLY A 211 43.81 27.06 0.36
CA GLY A 211 42.34 27.14 0.40
C GLY A 211 41.63 25.98 1.10
N PHE A 212 42.35 24.97 1.61
CA PHE A 212 41.77 23.82 2.32
C PHE A 212 41.19 24.17 3.69
N LEU A 213 41.78 25.17 4.37
CA LEU A 213 41.30 25.74 5.63
C LEU A 213 40.84 27.19 5.41
N ALA A 214 40.01 27.72 6.32
CA ALA A 214 39.71 29.14 6.33
C ALA A 214 40.88 29.93 6.97
N GLU A 215 41.05 31.19 6.57
CA GLU A 215 42.02 32.08 7.21
C GLU A 215 41.69 32.27 8.69
N GLU A 216 42.72 32.41 9.53
CA GLU A 216 42.56 32.75 10.95
C GLU A 216 42.06 34.19 11.09
N GLY A 217 40.74 34.34 11.21
CA GLY A 217 40.12 35.61 11.59
C GLY A 217 40.35 35.94 13.08
N PRO A 218 40.16 37.21 13.48
CA PRO A 218 40.21 37.59 14.89
C PRO A 218 39.20 36.77 15.70
N GLY A 219 39.57 36.38 16.92
CA GLY A 219 38.68 35.63 17.81
C GLY A 219 37.41 36.45 18.09
N VAL A 220 36.25 35.90 17.72
CA VAL A 220 34.98 36.62 17.83
C VAL A 220 34.34 36.30 19.17
N SER A 221 34.11 37.31 20.02
CA SER A 221 33.37 37.10 21.28
C SER A 221 31.86 37.12 21.06
N LEU A 222 31.09 36.61 22.02
CA LEU A 222 29.62 36.66 21.95
C LEU A 222 29.05 38.08 21.97
N LEU A 223 29.70 39.01 22.67
CA LEU A 223 29.27 40.42 22.70
C LEU A 223 29.41 41.05 21.32
N ASP A 224 30.49 40.74 20.61
CA ASP A 224 30.73 41.28 19.26
C ASP A 224 29.66 40.80 18.28
N VAL A 225 29.14 39.58 18.46
CA VAL A 225 28.03 39.06 17.64
C VAL A 225 26.77 39.89 17.81
N TYR A 226 26.43 40.29 19.04
CA TYR A 226 25.26 41.12 19.31
C TYR A 226 25.45 42.60 18.93
N SER A 227 26.69 43.05 18.76
CA SER A 227 26.98 44.39 18.23
C SER A 227 26.47 44.58 16.79
N LEU A 228 26.20 43.49 16.05
CA LEU A 228 25.56 43.53 14.73
C LEU A 228 24.10 43.99 14.78
N PHE A 229 23.46 44.02 15.95
CA PHE A 229 22.07 44.46 16.10
C PHE A 229 22.02 45.94 16.46
N ASP A 230 22.48 46.81 15.54
CA ASP A 230 22.34 48.25 15.70
C ASP A 230 20.99 48.74 15.15
N PHE A 231 20.07 49.06 16.06
CA PHE A 231 18.74 49.54 15.72
C PHE A 231 18.70 51.00 15.24
N ALA A 232 19.77 51.78 15.46
CA ALA A 232 19.81 53.18 15.06
C ALA A 232 20.02 53.37 13.55
N HIS A 233 20.67 52.40 12.89
CA HIS A 233 21.10 52.51 11.49
C HIS A 233 20.44 51.45 10.58
N ILE A 234 19.13 51.21 10.74
CA ILE A 234 18.35 50.26 9.93
C ILE A 234 17.63 50.97 8.78
N HIS A 235 17.80 50.46 7.57
CA HIS A 235 17.11 50.95 6.37
C HIS A 235 15.77 50.21 6.16
N TRP A 236 14.71 50.69 6.82
CA TRP A 236 13.38 50.08 6.79
C TRP A 236 12.70 50.05 5.40
N SER A 237 13.08 50.97 4.50
CA SER A 237 12.52 51.09 3.15
C SER A 237 12.79 49.87 2.27
N VAL A 238 13.90 49.18 2.51
CA VAL A 238 14.30 47.96 1.78
C VAL A 238 13.56 46.72 2.31
N MET A 239 13.08 46.78 3.55
CA MET A 239 12.42 45.64 4.20
C MET A 239 10.95 45.53 3.78
N PHE A 240 10.22 46.65 3.79
CA PHE A 240 8.81 46.70 3.42
C PHE A 240 8.60 47.71 2.28
N PRO A 241 7.92 47.36 1.16
CA PRO A 241 7.17 46.13 0.89
C PRO A 241 7.94 45.03 0.11
N GLY A 242 9.20 45.27 -0.27
CA GLY A 242 9.93 44.43 -1.22
C GLY A 242 10.12 42.96 -0.80
N GLN A 243 10.32 42.68 0.48
CA GLN A 243 10.61 41.33 0.98
C GLN A 243 9.36 40.52 1.38
N LEU A 244 8.18 41.16 1.40
CA LEU A 244 6.95 40.54 1.89
C LEU A 244 6.55 39.27 1.13
N PRO A 245 6.64 39.18 -0.22
CA PRO A 245 6.36 37.95 -0.95
C PRO A 245 7.29 36.79 -0.56
N THR A 246 8.58 37.08 -0.33
CA THR A 246 9.58 36.10 0.09
C THR A 246 9.33 35.62 1.51
N MET A 247 8.94 36.53 2.42
CA MET A 247 8.54 36.18 3.79
C MET A 247 7.28 35.31 3.83
N LEU A 248 6.26 35.63 3.03
CA LEU A 248 5.04 34.83 2.93
C LEU A 248 5.35 33.43 2.39
N SER A 249 6.18 33.35 1.34
CA SER A 249 6.62 32.08 0.77
C SER A 249 7.41 31.25 1.78
N MET A 250 8.30 31.89 2.55
CA MET A 250 9.06 31.26 3.63
C MET A 250 8.13 30.71 4.71
N PHE A 251 7.12 31.47 5.14
CA PHE A 251 6.11 31.01 6.10
C PHE A 251 5.39 29.76 5.60
N VAL A 252 4.84 29.79 4.38
CA VAL A 252 4.11 28.65 3.81
C VAL A 252 5.04 27.44 3.69
N MET A 253 6.30 27.65 3.28
CA MET A 253 7.27 26.57 3.14
C MET A 253 7.73 25.96 4.44
N ILE A 254 7.95 26.75 5.46
CA ILE A 254 8.33 26.22 6.77
C ILE A 254 7.13 25.52 7.40
N ALA A 255 5.91 26.06 7.28
CA ALA A 255 4.71 25.37 7.72
C ALA A 255 4.57 24.01 7.04
N PHE A 256 4.86 23.99 5.74
CA PHE A 256 4.83 22.79 4.92
C PHE A 256 5.87 21.75 5.37
N ALA A 257 7.15 22.11 5.32
CA ALA A 257 8.26 21.23 5.67
C ALA A 257 8.17 20.73 7.11
N SER A 258 7.84 21.61 8.06
CA SER A 258 7.66 21.22 9.47
C SER A 258 6.56 20.20 9.66
N SER A 259 5.44 20.33 8.93
CA SER A 259 4.35 19.35 9.00
C SER A 259 4.76 17.99 8.41
N LEU A 260 5.57 17.97 7.35
CA LEU A 260 6.14 16.74 6.80
C LEU A 260 7.14 16.09 7.76
N ASP A 261 7.99 16.89 8.42
CA ASP A 261 8.91 16.40 9.43
C ASP A 261 8.14 15.75 10.58
N ILE A 262 7.09 16.42 11.08
CA ILE A 262 6.21 15.88 12.13
C ILE A 262 5.54 14.59 11.67
N ALA A 263 4.97 14.54 10.46
CA ALA A 263 4.34 13.34 9.91
C ALA A 263 5.33 12.17 9.77
N SER A 264 6.52 12.45 9.26
CA SER A 264 7.57 11.44 9.09
C SER A 264 8.08 10.93 10.44
N ILE A 265 8.16 11.79 11.46
CA ILE A 265 8.50 11.39 12.83
C ILE A 265 7.39 10.52 13.43
N CYS A 266 6.11 10.89 13.28
CA CYS A 266 4.97 10.06 13.72
C CYS A 266 5.05 8.67 13.11
N MET A 267 5.21 8.58 11.78
CA MET A 267 5.33 7.32 11.06
C MET A 267 6.56 6.51 11.48
N GLY A 268 7.71 7.17 11.66
CA GLY A 268 8.96 6.50 12.04
C GLY A 268 9.00 6.03 13.50
N THR A 269 8.17 6.59 14.37
CA THR A 269 8.15 6.29 15.82
C THR A 269 6.88 5.56 16.27
N GLY A 270 5.89 5.36 15.39
CA GLY A 270 4.58 4.80 15.73
C GLY A 270 3.78 5.66 16.72
N SER A 271 4.16 6.94 16.93
CA SER A 271 3.53 7.82 17.92
C SER A 271 2.41 8.66 17.29
N SER A 272 1.20 8.58 17.85
CA SER A 272 0.07 9.39 17.41
C SER A 272 0.12 10.80 18.03
N MET A 273 0.82 11.74 17.38
CA MET A 273 0.92 13.12 17.85
C MET A 273 -0.15 14.04 17.23
N ASN A 274 -0.62 15.01 18.01
CA ASN A 274 -1.46 16.09 17.49
C ASN A 274 -0.62 17.07 16.66
N TYR A 275 -0.76 17.02 15.33
CA TYR A 275 -0.05 17.87 14.38
C TYR A 275 -0.16 19.36 14.70
N ASN A 276 -1.34 19.83 15.12
CA ASN A 276 -1.58 21.24 15.38
C ASN A 276 -0.80 21.75 16.60
N GLU A 277 -0.63 20.91 17.62
CA GLU A 277 0.17 21.24 18.81
C GLU A 277 1.67 21.18 18.51
N GLN A 278 2.09 20.23 17.67
CA GLN A 278 3.48 20.15 17.22
C GLN A 278 3.85 21.36 16.36
N LEU A 279 2.96 21.80 15.46
CA LEU A 279 3.19 22.99 14.65
C LEU A 279 3.24 24.27 15.51
N GLN A 280 2.43 24.36 16.58
CA GLN A 280 2.53 25.44 17.57
C GLN A 280 3.87 25.42 18.31
N THR A 281 4.39 24.23 18.63
CA THR A 281 5.71 24.08 19.28
C THR A 281 6.85 24.55 18.36
N VAL A 282 6.79 24.19 17.08
CA VAL A 282 7.72 24.71 16.07
C VAL A 282 7.59 26.23 15.96
N GLY A 283 6.36 26.76 15.94
CA GLY A 283 6.09 28.18 15.92
C GLY A 283 6.66 28.93 17.12
N ALA A 284 6.50 28.38 18.33
CA ALA A 284 7.11 28.92 19.55
C ALA A 284 8.63 28.94 19.47
N SER A 285 9.25 27.88 18.93
CA SER A 285 10.70 27.83 18.75
C SER A 285 11.22 28.90 17.79
N ASN A 286 10.52 29.13 16.67
CA ASN A 286 10.84 30.19 15.72
C ASN A 286 10.60 31.59 16.29
N LEU A 287 9.53 31.78 17.07
CA LEU A 287 9.27 33.05 17.73
C LEU A 287 10.39 33.41 18.70
N VAL A 288 10.80 32.47 19.57
CA VAL A 288 11.91 32.67 20.50
C VAL A 288 13.23 32.88 19.75
N SER A 289 13.53 32.03 18.76
CA SER A 289 14.73 32.15 17.91
C SER A 289 14.82 33.53 17.28
N GLY A 290 13.77 33.99 16.59
CA GLY A 290 13.73 35.31 15.96
C GLY A 290 13.87 36.48 16.95
N LEU A 291 13.23 36.40 18.13
CA LEU A 291 13.41 37.41 19.19
C LEU A 291 14.84 37.46 19.74
N THR A 292 15.57 36.36 19.70
CA THR A 292 16.98 36.28 20.12
C THR A 292 18.00 36.57 19.01
N GLY A 293 17.54 36.96 17.82
CA GLY A 293 18.41 37.25 16.68
C GLY A 293 18.71 36.04 15.77
N GLY A 294 17.88 35.00 15.85
CA GLY A 294 18.07 33.71 15.20
C GLY A 294 17.34 33.54 13.86
N TYR A 295 17.42 32.32 13.33
CA TYR A 295 16.90 31.92 12.04
C TYR A 295 15.78 30.91 12.20
N THR A 296 15.20 30.50 11.08
CA THR A 296 14.09 29.56 11.06
C THR A 296 14.52 28.13 11.32
N GLY A 297 13.72 27.41 12.09
CA GLY A 297 14.02 26.06 12.54
C GLY A 297 12.78 25.20 12.75
N SER A 298 13.00 23.89 12.88
CA SER A 298 11.96 22.89 13.02
C SER A 298 12.52 21.63 13.69
N TYR A 299 11.67 20.62 13.86
CA TYR A 299 12.10 19.26 14.10
C TYR A 299 12.93 18.76 12.92
N ILE A 300 14.09 18.16 13.21
CA ILE A 300 14.86 17.47 12.19
C ILE A 300 14.47 16.00 12.20
N PHE A 301 13.70 15.58 11.21
CA PHE A 301 13.16 14.23 11.09
C PHE A 301 14.24 13.15 11.26
N SER A 302 15.33 13.24 10.49
CA SER A 302 16.40 12.22 10.46
C SER A 302 17.11 12.07 11.81
N GLN A 303 17.41 13.20 12.47
CA GLN A 303 18.08 13.23 13.76
C GLN A 303 17.14 12.79 14.90
N THR A 304 15.87 13.18 14.84
CA THR A 304 14.85 12.77 15.81
C THR A 304 14.58 11.27 15.72
N LEU A 305 14.53 10.70 14.52
CA LEU A 305 14.39 9.25 14.34
C LEU A 305 15.65 8.47 14.73
N PHE A 306 16.83 9.07 14.55
CA PHE A 306 18.07 8.46 15.03
C PHE A 306 18.15 8.43 16.56
N SER A 307 17.86 9.56 17.20
CA SER A 307 17.85 9.68 18.67
C SER A 307 16.77 8.82 19.33
N SER A 308 15.64 8.58 18.68
CA SER A 308 14.60 7.66 19.19
C SER A 308 15.11 6.22 19.36
N ARG A 309 16.13 5.79 18.59
CA ARG A 309 16.76 4.47 18.73
C ARG A 309 17.59 4.34 20.00
N PHE A 310 18.04 5.45 20.57
CA PHE A 310 18.79 5.48 21.83
C PHE A 310 17.88 5.68 23.04
N ARG A 311 16.56 5.55 22.86
CA ARG A 311 15.61 5.63 23.95
C ARG A 311 15.95 4.56 25.02
N PRO A 312 16.20 4.96 26.27
CA PRO A 312 16.44 4.01 27.36
C PRO A 312 15.25 3.05 27.54
N SER A 313 15.50 1.86 28.10
CA SER A 313 14.43 0.93 28.47
C SER A 313 13.40 1.60 29.38
N ALA A 314 12.13 1.19 29.29
CA ALA A 314 11.04 1.74 30.11
C ALA A 314 11.34 1.71 31.63
N ALA A 315 12.19 0.77 32.09
CA ALA A 315 12.68 0.70 33.46
C ALA A 315 13.64 1.84 33.85
N ALA A 316 14.43 2.36 32.91
CA ALA A 316 15.31 3.51 33.15
C ALA A 316 14.53 4.83 33.15
N GLU A 317 13.51 4.94 32.30
CA GLU A 317 12.66 6.14 32.20
C GLU A 317 11.70 6.29 33.39
N THR A 318 11.26 5.18 34.00
CA THR A 318 10.52 5.17 35.27
C THR A 318 11.39 5.52 36.47
N ARG A 319 12.67 5.15 36.46
CA ARG A 319 13.63 5.45 37.54
C ARG A 319 14.14 6.89 37.49
N PHE A 320 14.31 7.45 36.30
CA PHE A 320 14.75 8.82 36.07
C PHE A 320 13.88 9.48 34.98
N PRO A 321 12.74 10.10 35.37
CA PRO A 321 11.84 10.73 34.41
C PRO A 321 12.57 11.85 33.67
N GLY A 322 12.55 11.79 32.34
CA GLY A 322 13.17 12.81 31.47
C GLY A 322 14.63 12.58 31.10
N VAL A 323 15.25 11.44 31.44
CA VAL A 323 16.63 11.11 30.97
C VAL A 323 16.75 11.16 29.46
N THR A 324 15.72 10.75 28.72
CA THR A 324 15.70 10.82 27.26
C THR A 324 15.82 12.27 26.76
N ARG A 325 15.27 13.26 27.48
CA ARG A 325 15.36 14.70 27.16
C ARG A 325 16.77 15.26 27.34
N LEU A 326 17.63 14.58 28.11
CA LEU A 326 19.04 14.96 28.26
C LEU A 326 19.80 14.85 26.94
N ILE A 327 19.35 14.04 25.98
CA ILE A 327 19.96 13.99 24.65
C ILE A 327 19.89 15.37 23.99
N GLY A 328 18.69 15.96 23.93
CA GLY A 328 18.48 17.30 23.39
C GLY A 328 19.20 18.38 24.19
N LEU A 329 19.18 18.30 25.52
CA LEU A 329 19.91 19.25 26.37
C LEU A 329 21.43 19.15 26.19
N SER A 330 21.97 17.94 26.07
CA SER A 330 23.40 17.73 25.83
C SER A 330 23.85 18.33 24.50
N LEU A 331 23.01 18.22 23.46
CA LEU A 331 23.25 18.85 22.17
C LEU A 331 23.29 20.38 22.32
N ALA A 332 22.30 20.97 22.98
CA ALA A 332 22.25 22.41 23.24
C ALA A 332 23.48 22.92 24.03
N VAL A 333 23.94 22.16 25.03
CA VAL A 333 25.15 22.48 25.81
C VAL A 333 26.41 22.41 24.94
N CYS A 334 26.55 21.38 24.10
CA CYS A 334 27.68 21.26 23.17
C CYS A 334 27.70 22.41 22.16
N GLU A 335 26.55 22.78 21.59
CA GLU A 335 26.42 23.89 20.65
C GLU A 335 26.70 25.24 21.32
N LEU A 336 26.20 25.44 22.54
CA LEU A 336 26.52 26.63 23.34
C LEU A 336 28.03 26.70 23.66
N GLY A 337 28.66 25.56 23.96
CA GLY A 337 30.10 25.45 24.14
C GLY A 337 30.86 25.92 22.91
N ILE A 338 30.45 25.47 21.71
CA ILE A 338 31.02 25.94 20.43
C ILE A 338 30.86 27.45 20.27
N VAL A 339 29.69 28.00 20.56
CA VAL A 339 29.41 29.44 20.44
C VAL A 339 30.30 30.27 21.37
N LEU A 340 30.52 29.78 22.59
CA LEU A 340 31.36 30.44 23.61
C LEU A 340 32.85 30.39 23.27
N THR A 341 33.32 29.42 22.48
CA THR A 341 34.72 29.39 22.08
C THR A 341 35.07 30.56 21.15
N PRO A 342 36.18 31.28 21.37
CA PRO A 342 36.58 32.40 20.51
C PRO A 342 37.14 31.93 19.16
N ILE A 343 37.51 30.65 19.04
CA ILE A 343 38.10 30.06 17.85
C ILE A 343 36.99 29.71 16.85
N SER A 344 37.15 30.12 15.59
CA SER A 344 36.23 29.71 14.54
C SER A 344 36.49 28.24 14.15
N LEU A 345 35.47 27.39 14.23
CA LEU A 345 35.59 25.98 13.79
C LEU A 345 36.05 25.85 12.34
N MET A 346 35.70 26.83 11.48
CA MET A 346 36.13 26.87 10.08
C MET A 346 37.66 27.04 9.91
N ALA A 347 38.36 27.60 10.89
CA ALA A 347 39.82 27.74 10.84
C ALA A 347 40.57 26.43 11.16
N VAL A 348 39.90 25.47 11.80
CA VAL A 348 40.48 24.19 12.23
C VAL A 348 39.98 23.03 11.37
N VAL A 349 38.71 23.05 10.96
CA VAL A 349 38.11 21.94 10.21
C VAL A 349 38.28 22.15 8.70
N PRO A 350 38.82 21.18 7.95
CA PRO A 350 39.01 21.29 6.50
C PRO A 350 37.69 21.51 5.75
N LYS A 351 37.67 22.45 4.80
CA LYS A 351 36.46 22.81 4.03
C LYS A 351 35.87 21.61 3.27
N PHE A 352 36.72 20.70 2.80
CA PHE A 352 36.29 19.51 2.06
C PHE A 352 35.39 18.59 2.91
N LEU A 353 35.52 18.58 4.25
CA LEU A 353 34.67 17.77 5.11
C LEU A 353 33.21 18.24 5.02
N PHE A 354 32.99 19.55 5.13
CA PHE A 354 31.65 20.12 5.03
C PHE A 354 31.06 19.87 3.64
N GLY A 355 31.86 20.02 2.59
CA GLY A 355 31.46 19.68 1.21
C GLY A 355 31.11 18.20 1.05
N ALA A 356 31.91 17.29 1.60
CA ALA A 356 31.69 15.85 1.55
C ALA A 356 30.37 15.44 2.21
N VAL A 357 30.06 16.00 3.38
CA VAL A 357 28.79 15.74 4.09
C VAL A 357 27.59 16.25 3.29
N MET A 358 27.68 17.47 2.73
CA MET A 358 26.61 18.06 1.91
C MET A 358 26.38 17.25 0.62
N ILE A 359 27.46 16.79 -0.03
CA ILE A 359 27.39 15.91 -1.21
C ILE A 359 26.78 14.56 -0.84
N PHE A 360 27.18 13.96 0.28
CA PHE A 360 26.60 12.71 0.78
C PHE A 360 25.08 12.81 0.97
N ILE A 361 24.61 13.84 1.68
CA ILE A 361 23.17 14.10 1.89
C ILE A 361 22.48 14.36 0.55
N GLY A 362 23.11 15.14 -0.33
CA GLY A 362 22.57 15.46 -1.64
C GLY A 362 22.39 14.23 -2.54
N ILE A 363 23.38 13.32 -2.56
CA ILE A 363 23.31 12.05 -3.29
C ILE A 363 22.20 11.16 -2.73
N ASP A 364 22.08 11.06 -1.40
CA ASP A 364 21.06 10.22 -0.77
C ASP A 364 19.63 10.69 -1.10
N LEU A 365 19.37 12.00 -1.02
CA LEU A 365 18.08 12.59 -1.39
C LEU A 365 17.77 12.43 -2.88
N LEU A 366 18.72 12.71 -3.77
CA LEU A 366 18.54 12.55 -5.21
C LEU A 366 18.30 11.08 -5.60
N LYS A 367 19.10 10.16 -5.05
CA LYS A 367 18.93 8.72 -5.29
C LYS A 367 17.58 8.23 -4.80
N THR A 368 17.13 8.69 -3.62
CA THR A 368 15.85 8.27 -3.05
C THR A 368 14.69 8.79 -3.88
N TRP A 369 14.62 10.11 -4.10
CA TRP A 369 13.42 10.77 -4.62
C TRP A 369 13.36 10.91 -6.14
N LEU A 370 14.51 10.96 -6.82
CA LEU A 370 14.55 11.05 -8.28
C LEU A 370 14.69 9.67 -8.94
N VAL A 371 15.44 8.74 -8.34
CA VAL A 371 15.69 7.42 -8.94
C VAL A 371 14.87 6.31 -8.28
N GLY A 372 14.90 6.20 -6.94
CA GLY A 372 14.27 5.10 -6.21
C GLY A 372 12.73 5.10 -6.29
N VAL A 373 12.14 6.29 -6.44
CA VAL A 373 10.69 6.47 -6.56
C VAL A 373 10.16 6.05 -7.94
N PHE A 374 10.99 5.99 -8.98
CA PHE A 374 10.58 5.58 -10.33
C PHE A 374 9.89 4.21 -10.38
N HIS A 375 10.35 3.25 -9.55
CA HIS A 375 9.75 1.92 -9.47
C HIS A 375 8.57 1.83 -8.50
N ARG A 376 8.23 2.93 -7.81
CA ARG A 376 7.19 2.98 -6.77
C ARG A 376 5.98 3.83 -7.17
N LEU A 377 6.10 4.67 -8.19
CA LEU A 377 5.05 5.55 -8.70
C LEU A 377 4.68 5.19 -10.13
N LEU A 378 3.48 5.58 -10.56
CA LEU A 378 3.10 5.48 -11.97
C LEU A 378 3.87 6.51 -12.79
N PHE A 379 3.92 6.27 -14.10
CA PHE A 379 4.60 7.18 -15.01
C PHE A 379 4.10 8.65 -14.95
N PRO A 380 2.79 8.97 -14.85
CA PRO A 380 2.31 10.34 -14.71
C PRO A 380 2.69 11.01 -13.38
N GLU A 381 2.64 10.25 -12.28
CA GLU A 381 3.09 10.71 -10.96
C GLU A 381 4.59 10.97 -10.97
N TYR A 382 5.39 10.10 -11.58
CA TYR A 382 6.82 10.29 -11.76
C TYR A 382 7.12 11.52 -12.64
N LEU A 383 6.35 11.76 -13.70
CA LEU A 383 6.47 12.97 -14.50
C LEU A 383 6.17 14.23 -13.66
N THR A 384 5.27 14.13 -12.69
CA THR A 384 4.98 15.22 -11.74
C THR A 384 6.16 15.48 -10.80
N VAL A 385 6.84 14.43 -10.32
CA VAL A 385 8.10 14.55 -9.53
C VAL A 385 9.17 15.30 -10.32
N VAL A 386 9.48 14.80 -11.54
CA VAL A 386 10.52 15.37 -12.40
C VAL A 386 10.14 16.78 -12.86
N GLY A 387 8.88 17.00 -13.21
CA GLY A 387 8.34 18.30 -13.59
C GLY A 387 8.50 19.33 -12.47
N THR A 388 8.13 18.96 -11.24
CA THR A 388 8.31 19.82 -10.06
C THR A 388 9.79 20.14 -9.82
N PHE A 389 10.67 19.13 -9.88
CA PHE A 389 12.12 19.31 -9.76
C PHE A 389 12.69 20.27 -10.81
N CYS A 390 12.27 20.15 -12.07
CA CYS A 390 12.69 21.05 -13.15
C CYS A 390 12.16 22.47 -12.95
N CYS A 391 10.89 22.62 -12.57
CA CYS A 391 10.28 23.93 -12.29
C CYS A 391 10.98 24.65 -11.13
N LEU A 392 11.35 23.95 -10.06
CA LEU A 392 12.10 24.51 -8.93
C LEU A 392 13.50 25.00 -9.33
N ASN A 393 14.17 24.31 -10.25
CA ASN A 393 15.48 24.72 -10.74
C ASN A 393 15.40 25.89 -11.74
N ALA A 394 14.36 25.93 -12.58
CA ALA A 394 14.21 26.94 -13.64
C ALA A 394 13.58 28.25 -13.15
N PHE A 395 12.53 28.17 -12.33
CA PHE A 395 11.73 29.33 -11.91
C PHE A 395 11.99 29.74 -10.44
N GLY A 396 12.91 29.05 -9.77
CA GLY A 396 13.17 29.23 -8.34
C GLY A 396 12.12 28.55 -7.45
N VAL A 397 12.36 28.57 -6.15
CA VAL A 397 11.56 27.79 -5.18
C VAL A 397 10.11 28.26 -5.11
N GLN A 398 9.88 29.58 -5.15
CA GLN A 398 8.55 30.18 -5.00
C GLN A 398 7.59 29.77 -6.13
N LEU A 399 7.95 30.09 -7.38
CA LEU A 399 7.14 29.79 -8.55
C LEU A 399 7.20 28.30 -8.91
N GLY A 400 8.35 27.66 -8.71
CA GLY A 400 8.54 26.26 -9.04
C GLY A 400 7.66 25.33 -8.21
N LEU A 401 7.46 25.62 -6.92
CA LEU A 401 6.55 24.83 -6.11
C LEU A 401 5.08 25.09 -6.46
N GLY A 402 4.68 26.36 -6.67
CA GLY A 402 3.32 26.68 -7.10
C GLY A 402 2.96 25.97 -8.41
N ALA A 403 3.90 25.93 -9.37
CA ALA A 403 3.76 25.18 -10.61
C ALA A 403 3.68 23.67 -10.37
N GLY A 404 4.50 23.11 -9.46
CA GLY A 404 4.43 21.69 -9.08
C GLY A 404 3.09 21.29 -8.47
N ILE A 405 2.54 22.12 -7.58
CA ILE A 405 1.20 21.92 -7.00
C ILE A 405 0.14 21.98 -8.10
N GLY A 406 0.22 22.94 -9.01
CA GLY A 406 -0.69 23.05 -10.16
C GLY A 406 -0.63 21.84 -11.09
N LEU A 407 0.58 21.34 -11.37
CA LEU A 407 0.82 20.14 -12.18
C LEU A 407 0.20 18.89 -11.53
N ALA A 408 0.38 18.74 -10.21
CA ALA A 408 -0.20 17.63 -9.47
C ALA A 408 -1.73 17.72 -9.38
N ALA A 409 -2.28 18.92 -9.19
CA ALA A 409 -3.72 19.14 -9.20
C ALA A 409 -4.33 18.84 -10.58
N LEU A 410 -3.66 19.20 -11.67
CA LEU A 410 -4.09 18.87 -13.03
C LEU A 410 -4.03 17.36 -13.29
N SER A 411 -2.94 16.71 -12.87
CA SER A 411 -2.81 15.24 -12.96
C SER A 411 -3.96 14.56 -12.22
N PHE A 412 -4.26 15.01 -10.99
CA PHE A 412 -5.37 14.50 -10.20
C PHE A 412 -6.73 14.73 -10.86
N LEU A 413 -6.96 15.90 -11.47
CA LEU A 413 -8.22 16.21 -12.16
C LEU A 413 -8.44 15.30 -13.37
N VAL A 414 -7.40 15.06 -14.16
CA VAL A 414 -7.43 14.15 -15.33
C VAL A 414 -7.72 12.71 -14.89
N GLU A 415 -7.19 12.30 -13.74
CA GLU A 415 -7.42 10.99 -13.15
C GLU A 415 -8.83 10.83 -12.60
N TYR A 416 -9.32 11.84 -11.87
CA TYR A 416 -10.68 11.90 -11.33
C TYR A 416 -11.76 11.83 -12.42
N ALA A 417 -11.49 12.42 -13.60
CA ALA A 417 -12.43 12.42 -14.72
C ALA A 417 -12.69 11.02 -15.32
N LYS A 418 -11.89 10.00 -14.97
CA LYS A 418 -12.10 8.61 -15.41
C LYS A 418 -13.07 7.92 -14.44
N ALA A 419 -14.37 7.95 -14.75
CA ALA A 419 -15.40 7.36 -13.92
C ALA A 419 -15.16 5.85 -13.66
N GLN A 420 -15.25 5.46 -12.38
CA GLN A 420 -15.17 4.07 -11.94
C GLN A 420 -16.55 3.57 -11.46
N ASP A 421 -16.90 2.34 -11.84
CA ASP A 421 -18.08 1.63 -11.36
C ASP A 421 -17.65 0.35 -10.60
N VAL A 422 -18.33 0.04 -9.51
CA VAL A 422 -18.10 -1.16 -8.68
C VAL A 422 -19.44 -1.88 -8.59
N ARG A 423 -19.47 -3.13 -9.08
CA ARG A 423 -20.71 -3.92 -9.12
C ARG A 423 -20.54 -5.19 -8.31
N VAL A 424 -21.48 -5.42 -7.40
CA VAL A 424 -21.62 -6.73 -6.75
C VAL A 424 -22.49 -7.57 -7.66
N VAL A 425 -21.98 -8.74 -8.05
CA VAL A 425 -22.64 -9.65 -8.98
C VAL A 425 -22.74 -11.01 -8.31
N HIS A 426 -23.87 -11.69 -8.48
CA HIS A 426 -24.01 -13.08 -8.07
C HIS A 426 -23.75 -13.95 -9.30
N LYS A 427 -22.68 -14.75 -9.27
CA LYS A 427 -22.28 -15.66 -10.35
C LYS A 427 -21.86 -16.99 -9.74
N THR A 428 -22.16 -18.06 -10.46
CA THR A 428 -21.71 -19.43 -10.17
C THR A 428 -20.73 -19.88 -11.24
N SER A 429 -19.86 -20.84 -10.94
CA SER A 429 -18.96 -21.39 -11.98
C SER A 429 -19.72 -22.18 -13.04
N ASN A 430 -19.16 -22.23 -14.25
CA ASN A 430 -19.65 -23.04 -15.38
C ASN A 430 -19.26 -24.52 -15.27
N VAL A 431 -18.90 -25.00 -14.06
CA VAL A 431 -18.49 -26.38 -13.85
C VAL A 431 -19.71 -27.27 -13.63
N ILE A 432 -19.84 -28.33 -14.44
CA ILE A 432 -20.86 -29.35 -14.25
C ILE A 432 -20.47 -30.23 -13.08
N ARG A 433 -21.39 -30.38 -12.14
CA ARG A 433 -21.21 -31.14 -10.90
C ARG A 433 -22.15 -32.32 -10.82
N ASN A 434 -21.76 -33.30 -10.01
CA ASN A 434 -22.62 -34.45 -9.73
C ASN A 434 -23.69 -34.08 -8.68
N ALA A 435 -24.73 -34.90 -8.56
CA ALA A 435 -25.86 -34.61 -7.69
C ALA A 435 -25.48 -34.48 -6.20
N ASP A 436 -24.52 -35.27 -5.70
CA ASP A 436 -24.04 -35.14 -4.32
C ASP A 436 -23.32 -33.80 -4.06
N GLN A 437 -22.48 -33.34 -5.00
CA GLN A 437 -21.81 -32.03 -4.91
C GLN A 437 -22.80 -30.88 -5.04
N HIS A 438 -23.78 -31.00 -5.93
CA HIS A 438 -24.85 -30.03 -6.09
C HIS A 438 -25.67 -29.90 -4.79
N ALA A 439 -26.03 -31.03 -4.16
CA ALA A 439 -26.74 -31.04 -2.88
C ALA A 439 -25.94 -30.41 -1.74
N LEU A 440 -24.60 -30.53 -1.75
CA LEU A 440 -23.72 -29.89 -0.76
C LEU A 440 -23.56 -28.37 -0.96
N LEU A 441 -23.72 -27.86 -2.18
CA LEU A 441 -23.62 -26.43 -2.50
C LEU A 441 -24.96 -25.69 -2.38
N TYR A 442 -26.03 -26.27 -2.90
CA TYR A 442 -27.32 -25.60 -3.04
C TYR A 442 -28.39 -26.12 -2.08
N GLY A 443 -28.07 -27.17 -1.31
CA GLY A 443 -29.04 -27.90 -0.50
C GLY A 443 -29.86 -28.87 -1.36
N ALA A 444 -30.24 -30.01 -0.79
CA ALA A 444 -31.13 -30.94 -1.48
C ALA A 444 -32.53 -30.31 -1.61
N GLY A 445 -32.97 -30.05 -2.84
CA GLY A 445 -34.40 -29.86 -3.11
C GLY A 445 -35.15 -31.14 -2.73
N SER A 446 -36.21 -31.01 -1.92
CA SER A 446 -37.11 -32.07 -1.44
C SER A 446 -36.66 -32.89 -0.22
N GLN A 447 -36.75 -32.29 0.97
CA GLN A 447 -37.83 -32.57 1.95
C GLN A 447 -37.57 -31.67 3.17
N LYS A 448 -38.31 -30.56 3.25
CA LYS A 448 -38.35 -29.71 4.45
C LYS A 448 -39.04 -30.52 5.56
N THR A 449 -38.25 -31.07 6.46
CA THR A 449 -38.71 -31.38 7.82
C THR A 449 -38.46 -30.10 8.64
N ASP A 450 -39.39 -29.74 9.53
CA ASP A 450 -39.39 -28.47 10.28
C ASP A 450 -38.12 -28.19 11.12
N GLU A 451 -37.21 -29.15 11.27
CA GLU A 451 -35.92 -28.97 11.96
C GLU A 451 -34.79 -28.42 11.06
N ASP A 452 -34.90 -28.51 9.73
CA ASP A 452 -33.84 -28.07 8.79
C ASP A 452 -34.02 -26.62 8.28
N SER A 453 -35.08 -25.92 8.72
CA SER A 453 -35.38 -24.53 8.33
C SER A 453 -34.37 -23.48 8.83
N ASN A 454 -33.42 -23.88 9.68
CA ASN A 454 -32.43 -23.00 10.29
C ASN A 454 -31.03 -23.06 9.63
N ARG A 455 -30.86 -23.78 8.51
CA ARG A 455 -29.56 -23.85 7.82
C ARG A 455 -29.36 -22.65 6.88
N PRO A 456 -28.29 -21.86 7.08
CA PRO A 456 -28.04 -20.69 6.24
C PRO A 456 -27.71 -21.07 4.81
N ARG A 457 -28.09 -20.21 3.85
CA ARG A 457 -27.79 -20.42 2.42
C ARG A 457 -26.29 -20.45 2.20
N GLN A 458 -25.78 -21.56 1.66
CA GLN A 458 -24.35 -21.75 1.45
C GLN A 458 -23.81 -20.88 0.29
N GLN A 459 -24.68 -20.40 -0.60
CA GLN A 459 -24.35 -19.45 -1.67
C GLN A 459 -23.89 -18.09 -1.11
N ASP A 460 -24.43 -17.64 0.02
CA ASP A 460 -24.05 -16.36 0.65
C ASP A 460 -22.61 -16.37 1.22
N ALA A 461 -21.97 -17.54 1.23
CA ALA A 461 -20.58 -17.69 1.62
C ALA A 461 -19.60 -17.15 0.57
N ILE A 462 -20.04 -16.92 -0.68
CA ILE A 462 -19.22 -16.35 -1.77
C ILE A 462 -19.80 -14.99 -2.15
N VAL A 463 -18.97 -13.94 -2.10
CA VAL A 463 -19.32 -12.60 -2.58
C VAL A 463 -18.41 -12.25 -3.75
N THR A 464 -19.01 -11.96 -4.91
CA THR A 464 -18.27 -11.61 -6.13
C THR A 464 -18.43 -10.12 -6.45
N ILE A 465 -17.31 -9.43 -6.66
CA ILE A 465 -17.25 -7.99 -6.90
C ILE A 465 -16.46 -7.75 -8.18
N GLU A 466 -17.13 -7.19 -9.19
CA GLU A 466 -16.51 -6.76 -10.43
C GLU A 466 -16.03 -5.30 -10.32
N LEU A 467 -14.74 -5.10 -10.55
CA LEU A 467 -14.11 -3.80 -10.59
C LEU A 467 -13.98 -3.35 -12.05
N GLN A 468 -14.47 -2.15 -12.37
CA GLN A 468 -14.44 -1.62 -13.74
C GLN A 468 -13.78 -0.25 -13.78
N GLY A 469 -12.83 -0.06 -14.70
CA GLY A 469 -12.12 1.20 -14.90
C GLY A 469 -10.77 1.28 -14.17
N HIS A 470 -10.29 2.49 -13.89
CA HIS A 470 -9.01 2.72 -13.23
C HIS A 470 -9.21 2.86 -11.71
N VAL A 471 -8.43 2.14 -10.90
CA VAL A 471 -8.53 2.17 -9.43
C VAL A 471 -7.50 3.12 -8.85
N PHE A 472 -7.95 4.22 -8.26
CA PHE A 472 -7.10 5.28 -7.69
C PHE A 472 -7.49 5.61 -6.24
N PHE A 473 -6.74 6.49 -5.58
CA PHE A 473 -6.98 6.82 -4.17
C PHE A 473 -8.42 7.33 -3.90
N GLY A 474 -8.98 8.13 -4.81
CA GLY A 474 -10.35 8.65 -4.65
C GLY A 474 -11.44 7.58 -4.76
N SER A 475 -11.18 6.49 -5.49
CA SER A 475 -12.13 5.39 -5.62
C SER A 475 -11.94 4.27 -4.58
N ALA A 476 -10.80 4.26 -3.89
CA ALA A 476 -10.50 3.35 -2.78
C ALA A 476 -11.62 3.32 -1.73
N THR A 477 -12.12 4.49 -1.34
CA THR A 477 -13.19 4.61 -0.34
C THR A 477 -14.51 4.01 -0.82
N ARG A 478 -14.87 4.18 -2.10
CA ARG A 478 -16.06 3.57 -2.72
C ARG A 478 -15.94 2.05 -2.77
N ILE A 479 -14.78 1.52 -3.18
CA ILE A 479 -14.51 0.07 -3.19
C ILE A 479 -14.60 -0.47 -1.77
N GLN A 480 -13.93 0.16 -0.81
CA GLN A 480 -13.97 -0.26 0.59
C GLN A 480 -15.37 -0.23 1.18
N ASN A 481 -16.14 0.84 0.93
CA ASN A 481 -17.50 0.95 1.47
C ASN A 481 -18.43 -0.11 0.88
N CYS A 482 -18.27 -0.41 -0.43
CA CYS A 482 -19.00 -1.47 -1.11
C CYS A 482 -18.62 -2.86 -0.57
N VAL A 483 -17.33 -3.16 -0.45
CA VAL A 483 -16.85 -4.42 0.12
C VAL A 483 -17.35 -4.58 1.56
N LYS A 484 -17.23 -3.53 2.37
CA LYS A 484 -17.60 -3.57 3.78
C LYS A 484 -19.11 -3.70 4.00
N SER A 485 -19.95 -3.22 3.08
CA SER A 485 -21.41 -3.34 3.20
C SER A 485 -21.94 -4.72 2.78
N VAL A 486 -21.18 -5.46 1.97
CA VAL A 486 -21.63 -6.74 1.38
C VAL A 486 -21.01 -7.96 2.08
N VAL A 487 -19.88 -7.81 2.77
CA VAL A 487 -19.21 -8.90 3.50
C VAL A 487 -19.72 -8.98 4.93
N TYR A 488 -20.25 -10.15 5.31
CA TYR A 488 -20.81 -10.43 6.64
C TYR A 488 -20.00 -11.47 7.37
N VAL A 489 -19.62 -11.17 8.62
CA VAL A 489 -18.80 -12.04 9.47
C VAL A 489 -19.50 -12.27 10.81
N ARG A 490 -19.17 -13.38 11.47
CA ARG A 490 -19.64 -13.62 12.84
C ARG A 490 -18.73 -12.88 13.81
N PRO A 491 -19.29 -12.09 14.74
CA PRO A 491 -18.47 -11.49 15.79
C PRO A 491 -17.88 -12.60 16.67
N PRO A 492 -16.64 -12.43 17.18
CA PRO A 492 -16.04 -13.41 18.10
C PRO A 492 -16.92 -13.55 19.35
N LEU A 493 -17.25 -14.79 19.73
CA LEU A 493 -18.03 -15.09 20.92
C LEU A 493 -17.29 -14.59 22.17
N ASN A 494 -17.98 -13.84 23.03
CA ASN A 494 -17.49 -13.53 24.38
C ASN A 494 -17.50 -14.82 25.21
N ASP A 495 -16.33 -15.39 25.48
CA ASP A 495 -16.16 -16.45 26.48
C ASP A 495 -16.41 -15.86 27.88
N ASN A 496 -17.68 -15.78 28.27
CA ASN A 496 -18.12 -15.59 29.65
C ASN A 496 -18.76 -16.90 30.14
N SER A 497 -17.95 -17.95 30.28
CA SER A 497 -18.32 -19.06 31.15
C SER A 497 -17.13 -19.47 32.01
N ASN A 498 -17.35 -19.43 33.32
CA ASN A 498 -16.41 -19.83 34.36
C ASN A 498 -15.79 -21.21 34.07
N SER A 499 -14.48 -21.27 33.84
CA SER A 499 -13.69 -22.41 34.30
C SER A 499 -12.29 -21.96 34.72
N ASN A 500 -12.02 -22.12 36.02
CA ASN A 500 -10.68 -21.97 36.59
C ASN A 500 -9.77 -23.05 35.99
N GLY A 501 -8.96 -22.66 35.00
CA GLY A 501 -7.90 -23.49 34.43
C GLY A 501 -6.79 -22.58 33.91
N VAL A 502 -5.62 -22.68 34.52
CA VAL A 502 -4.43 -21.88 34.23
C VAL A 502 -4.14 -21.84 32.71
N PRO A 503 -4.07 -20.66 32.07
CA PRO A 503 -3.66 -20.59 30.67
C PRO A 503 -2.14 -20.76 30.57
N SER A 504 -1.71 -21.72 29.76
CA SER A 504 -0.32 -21.97 29.41
C SER A 504 0.30 -20.76 28.71
N GLN A 505 1.52 -20.41 29.15
CA GLN A 505 2.33 -19.22 28.79
C GLN A 505 2.69 -19.05 27.30
N GLU A 506 2.16 -19.88 26.40
CA GLU A 506 2.62 -19.95 25.00
C GLU A 506 1.76 -19.10 24.05
N ASN A 507 0.52 -18.76 24.41
CA ASN A 507 -0.36 -17.89 23.61
C ASN A 507 -0.21 -16.39 23.92
N GLN A 508 0.38 -16.00 25.05
CA GLN A 508 0.60 -14.58 25.39
C GLN A 508 1.83 -13.95 24.71
N ARG A 509 2.75 -14.75 24.14
CA ARG A 509 3.92 -14.21 23.41
C ARG A 509 3.66 -13.92 21.93
N ARG A 510 2.53 -14.35 21.34
CA ARG A 510 2.23 -14.10 19.91
C ARG A 510 1.30 -12.91 19.64
N LEU A 511 0.68 -12.32 20.66
CA LEU A 511 -0.28 -11.21 20.50
C LEU A 511 0.26 -9.82 20.90
N SER A 512 1.52 -9.68 21.30
CA SER A 512 2.09 -8.39 21.75
C SER A 512 2.82 -7.59 20.66
N SER A 513 2.59 -7.88 19.37
CA SER A 513 3.26 -7.17 18.27
C SER A 513 2.40 -7.00 17.02
N ILE A 514 1.20 -6.43 17.14
CA ILE A 514 0.59 -5.64 16.07
C ILE A 514 -0.19 -4.51 16.78
N HIS A 515 0.35 -3.29 16.75
CA HIS A 515 -0.43 -2.10 17.08
C HIS A 515 -0.03 -0.97 16.13
N GLU A 516 -0.69 -0.94 14.98
CA GLU A 516 -0.98 0.28 14.24
C GLU A 516 -2.46 0.26 13.87
N ASP A 517 -3.16 1.32 14.28
CA ASP A 517 -4.56 1.63 14.01
C ASP A 517 -4.72 2.10 12.55
N PRO A 518 -5.45 1.38 11.67
CA PRO A 518 -6.03 1.99 10.49
C PRO A 518 -7.39 2.56 10.90
N GLU A 519 -7.53 3.89 10.89
CA GLU A 519 -8.80 4.64 11.05
C GLU A 519 -9.98 3.84 11.65
N ARG A 520 -10.14 3.88 12.97
CA ARG A 520 -11.30 3.41 13.76
C ARG A 520 -12.39 2.73 12.92
N LEU A 521 -12.19 1.45 12.60
CA LEU A 521 -13.23 0.58 12.09
C LEU A 521 -14.21 0.29 13.25
N PRO A 522 -15.48 0.71 13.18
CA PRO A 522 -16.42 0.63 14.30
C PRO A 522 -17.04 -0.76 14.40
N LEU A 523 -16.22 -1.81 14.51
CA LEU A 523 -16.73 -3.19 14.50
C LEU A 523 -16.87 -3.88 15.84
N LEU A 524 -16.40 -3.28 16.93
CA LEU A 524 -16.63 -3.81 18.27
C LEU A 524 -16.81 -2.68 19.30
N ASN A 525 -17.58 -1.63 18.94
CA ASN A 525 -18.04 -0.70 19.95
C ASN A 525 -19.19 -1.33 20.74
N ARG A 526 -18.83 -1.73 21.96
CA ARG A 526 -19.67 -2.02 23.14
C ARG A 526 -21.09 -1.45 23.02
N PHE A 527 -22.10 -2.32 22.93
CA PHE A 527 -23.50 -1.92 22.98
C PHE A 527 -23.75 -1.00 24.20
N PRO A 528 -24.22 0.24 24.03
CA PRO A 528 -24.82 0.97 25.13
C PRO A 528 -26.17 0.31 25.42
N SER A 529 -26.35 -0.13 26.67
CA SER A 529 -27.63 -0.60 27.18
C SER A 529 -28.66 0.53 27.09
N THR A 530 -29.52 0.48 26.07
CA THR A 530 -30.77 1.24 26.06
C THR A 530 -31.66 0.67 27.16
N GLN A 531 -31.58 1.27 28.35
CA GLN A 531 -32.64 1.19 29.36
C GLN A 531 -33.89 1.83 28.76
N ARG A 532 -34.72 1.01 28.11
CA ARG A 532 -36.13 1.32 27.91
C ARG A 532 -36.89 0.61 29.03
N ASN A 533 -37.28 1.39 30.02
CA ASN A 533 -38.30 1.00 31.00
C ASN A 533 -39.58 0.68 30.23
N GLU A 534 -39.92 -0.60 30.09
CA GLU A 534 -41.29 -1.04 29.89
C GLU A 534 -41.60 -2.13 30.91
N GLU A 535 -42.73 -1.93 31.57
CA GLU A 535 -43.21 -2.66 32.73
C GLU A 535 -43.64 -4.09 32.36
N ARG A 536 -43.23 -5.04 33.21
CA ARG A 536 -44.06 -6.14 33.75
C ARG A 536 -44.76 -7.09 32.75
N ALA A 537 -44.26 -8.31 32.65
CA ALA A 537 -45.09 -9.52 32.72
C ALA A 537 -44.26 -10.75 33.13
N THR A 538 -44.70 -11.38 34.21
CA THR A 538 -44.18 -12.64 34.76
C THR A 538 -44.82 -13.79 33.98
N TYR A 539 -44.04 -14.64 33.30
CA TYR A 539 -44.48 -15.99 32.93
C TYR A 539 -43.31 -16.98 32.93
N THR A 540 -43.66 -18.20 33.28
CA THR A 540 -42.87 -19.33 33.75
C THR A 540 -42.22 -20.14 32.64
N GLY A 541 -40.97 -20.57 32.87
CA GLY A 541 -40.36 -21.83 32.42
C GLY A 541 -40.59 -22.28 30.98
N GLU A 542 -39.66 -21.94 30.10
CA GLU A 542 -39.38 -22.67 28.85
C GLU A 542 -37.89 -22.54 28.51
N SER A 543 -37.31 -23.65 28.04
CA SER A 543 -35.91 -23.83 27.65
C SER A 543 -35.39 -22.70 26.75
N SER A 544 -34.41 -21.94 27.23
CA SER A 544 -33.72 -20.93 26.44
C SER A 544 -32.90 -21.58 25.33
N VAL A 545 -33.43 -21.58 24.12
CA VAL A 545 -32.66 -21.80 22.90
C VAL A 545 -31.70 -20.61 22.76
N GLU A 546 -30.40 -20.83 22.96
CA GLU A 546 -29.37 -19.83 22.67
C GLU A 546 -29.38 -19.51 21.17
N MET A 547 -29.91 -18.34 20.80
CA MET A 547 -29.81 -17.81 19.44
C MET A 547 -28.34 -17.48 19.14
N PRO A 548 -27.74 -18.01 18.05
CA PRO A 548 -26.38 -17.64 17.68
C PRO A 548 -26.27 -16.14 17.41
N PRO A 549 -25.11 -15.51 17.68
CA PRO A 549 -24.92 -14.07 17.53
C PRO A 549 -25.26 -13.62 16.10
N ALA A 550 -26.01 -12.51 15.99
CA ALA A 550 -26.40 -11.95 14.71
C ALA A 550 -25.16 -11.65 13.84
N LEU A 551 -25.23 -12.02 12.56
CA LEU A 551 -24.20 -11.69 11.56
C LEU A 551 -24.09 -10.17 11.42
N VAL A 552 -22.85 -9.69 11.31
CA VAL A 552 -22.56 -8.26 11.21
C VAL A 552 -21.73 -8.01 9.96
N ASN A 553 -22.06 -6.98 9.19
CA ASN A 553 -21.21 -6.56 8.07
C ASN A 553 -19.90 -5.93 8.58
N LEU A 554 -18.93 -5.70 7.69
CA LEU A 554 -17.66 -5.06 8.08
C LEU A 554 -17.81 -3.55 8.43
N HIS A 555 -19.02 -2.99 8.44
CA HIS A 555 -19.32 -1.68 9.03
C HIS A 555 -19.92 -1.74 10.44
N GLY A 556 -20.38 -2.91 10.89
CA GLY A 556 -20.86 -3.10 12.27
C GLY A 556 -22.37 -3.21 12.35
N GLN A 557 -23.02 -3.28 11.19
CA GLN A 557 -24.47 -3.34 11.07
C GLN A 557 -24.93 -4.80 10.98
N PRO A 558 -25.96 -5.19 11.74
CA PRO A 558 -26.50 -6.55 11.70
C PRO A 558 -27.14 -6.84 10.34
N SER A 559 -27.06 -8.09 9.89
CA SER A 559 -27.78 -8.57 8.70
C SER A 559 -29.29 -8.43 8.90
N ALA A 560 -29.97 -7.82 7.92
CA ALA A 560 -31.43 -7.80 7.86
C ALA A 560 -32.03 -9.15 7.44
N ASP A 561 -31.23 -10.01 6.81
CA ASP A 561 -31.61 -11.35 6.40
C ASP A 561 -31.15 -12.37 7.45
N HIS A 562 -32.12 -13.05 8.07
CA HIS A 562 -31.92 -14.06 9.10
C HIS A 562 -31.50 -15.42 8.54
N GLU A 563 -31.74 -15.69 7.25
CA GLU A 563 -31.34 -16.94 6.58
C GLU A 563 -29.90 -16.87 6.01
N ARG A 564 -29.27 -15.70 6.08
CA ARG A 564 -27.95 -15.45 5.50
C ARG A 564 -26.83 -16.16 6.27
N GLY A 565 -25.88 -16.74 5.55
CA GLY A 565 -24.65 -17.31 6.14
C GLY A 565 -23.50 -16.31 6.25
N PRO A 566 -22.45 -16.58 7.08
CA PRO A 566 -21.22 -15.79 7.06
C PRO A 566 -20.50 -15.93 5.72
N THR A 567 -19.98 -14.80 5.22
CA THR A 567 -19.11 -14.76 4.05
C THR A 567 -17.79 -15.48 4.38
N ARG A 568 -17.38 -16.40 3.52
CA ARG A 568 -16.11 -17.15 3.63
C ARG A 568 -15.11 -16.77 2.54
N PHE A 569 -15.61 -16.43 1.36
CA PHE A 569 -14.81 -16.09 0.19
C PHE A 569 -15.28 -14.78 -0.42
N VAL A 570 -14.33 -13.90 -0.76
CA VAL A 570 -14.57 -12.68 -1.52
C VAL A 570 -13.77 -12.76 -2.81
N VAL A 571 -14.47 -12.78 -3.94
CA VAL A 571 -13.86 -12.80 -5.28
C VAL A 571 -13.83 -11.38 -5.83
N LEU A 572 -12.64 -10.87 -6.12
CA LEU A 572 -12.42 -9.56 -6.73
C LEU A 572 -11.99 -9.75 -8.19
N ASP A 573 -12.88 -9.36 -9.12
CA ASP A 573 -12.62 -9.46 -10.55
C ASP A 573 -12.02 -8.17 -11.12
N PHE A 574 -10.78 -8.28 -11.59
CA PHE A 574 -10.00 -7.22 -12.21
C PHE A 574 -10.04 -7.26 -13.75
N SER A 575 -10.84 -8.15 -14.36
CA SER A 575 -10.88 -8.33 -15.82
C SER A 575 -11.19 -7.04 -16.60
N ARG A 576 -11.92 -6.11 -15.97
CA ARG A 576 -12.30 -4.80 -16.53
C ARG A 576 -11.54 -3.63 -15.89
N VAL A 577 -10.47 -3.91 -15.14
CA VAL A 577 -9.61 -2.90 -14.53
C VAL A 577 -8.51 -2.51 -15.50
N SER A 578 -8.44 -1.23 -15.84
CA SER A 578 -7.43 -0.71 -16.76
C SER A 578 -6.09 -0.40 -16.09
N GLY A 579 -6.08 -0.24 -14.76
CA GLY A 579 -4.89 0.09 -13.97
C GLY A 579 -5.24 0.36 -12.51
N VAL A 580 -4.23 0.31 -11.64
CA VAL A 580 -4.36 0.56 -10.20
C VAL A 580 -3.21 1.46 -9.74
N ASP A 581 -3.51 2.44 -8.89
CA ASP A 581 -2.49 3.33 -8.36
C ASP A 581 -1.77 2.78 -7.12
N ALA A 582 -0.51 3.19 -6.93
CA ALA A 582 0.28 2.80 -5.75
C ALA A 582 -0.40 3.24 -4.44
N THR A 583 -0.98 4.43 -4.42
CA THR A 583 -1.74 4.94 -3.26
C THR A 583 -3.01 4.12 -3.02
N ALA A 584 -3.71 3.70 -4.08
CA ALA A 584 -4.91 2.85 -3.96
C ALA A 584 -4.55 1.42 -3.51
N ALA A 585 -3.45 0.85 -3.99
CA ALA A 585 -2.95 -0.45 -3.56
C ALA A 585 -2.72 -0.49 -2.04
N ARG A 586 -2.02 0.51 -1.50
CA ARG A 586 -1.77 0.62 -0.04
C ARG A 586 -3.01 1.00 0.76
N SER A 587 -3.70 2.08 0.41
CA SER A 587 -4.81 2.57 1.24
C SER A 587 -6.06 1.72 1.14
N CYS A 588 -6.37 1.17 -0.06
CA CYS A 588 -7.55 0.37 -0.30
C CYS A 588 -7.33 -1.09 0.07
N PHE A 589 -6.49 -1.77 -0.70
CA PHE A 589 -6.45 -3.23 -0.74
C PHE A 589 -5.66 -3.83 0.42
N LEU A 590 -4.61 -3.15 0.92
CA LEU A 590 -3.93 -3.58 2.14
C LEU A 590 -4.84 -3.47 3.37
N ALA A 591 -5.62 -2.38 3.47
CA ALA A 591 -6.60 -2.22 4.54
C ALA A 591 -7.72 -3.27 4.46
N LEU A 592 -8.18 -3.60 3.25
CA LEU A 592 -9.13 -4.70 3.03
C LEU A 592 -8.53 -6.06 3.42
N LYS A 593 -7.29 -6.36 3.03
CA LYS A 593 -6.57 -7.57 3.43
C LYS A 593 -6.58 -7.75 4.96
N LEU A 594 -6.27 -6.69 5.71
CA LEU A 594 -6.31 -6.72 7.17
C LEU A 594 -7.73 -6.96 7.71
N ALA A 595 -8.74 -6.31 7.13
CA ALA A 595 -10.14 -6.49 7.53
C ALA A 595 -10.63 -7.93 7.27
N PHE A 596 -10.28 -8.51 6.13
CA PHE A 596 -10.62 -9.90 5.79
C PHE A 596 -9.93 -10.90 6.72
N ARG A 597 -8.67 -10.65 7.08
CA ARG A 597 -7.92 -11.47 8.03
C ARG A 597 -8.58 -11.51 9.41
N LEU A 598 -9.05 -10.37 9.90
CA LEU A 598 -9.78 -10.29 11.18
C LEU A 598 -11.13 -11.02 11.14
N GLY A 599 -11.76 -11.08 9.96
CA GLY A 599 -13.05 -11.75 9.74
C GLY A 599 -12.96 -13.23 9.34
N ASP A 600 -11.76 -13.82 9.28
CA ASP A 600 -11.49 -15.17 8.74
C ASP A 600 -12.09 -15.38 7.32
N VAL A 601 -11.99 -14.34 6.48
CA VAL A 601 -12.48 -14.33 5.10
C VAL A 601 -11.30 -14.48 4.14
N CYS A 602 -11.38 -15.43 3.21
CA CYS A 602 -10.36 -15.63 2.18
C CYS A 602 -10.65 -14.77 0.94
N VAL A 603 -9.64 -14.07 0.42
CA VAL A 603 -9.77 -13.22 -0.78
C VAL A 603 -9.23 -13.94 -2.01
N VAL A 604 -9.99 -13.92 -3.09
CA VAL A 604 -9.60 -14.48 -4.38
C VAL A 604 -9.52 -13.35 -5.41
N TYR A 605 -8.34 -13.12 -5.98
CA TYR A 605 -8.11 -12.13 -7.04
C TYR A 605 -8.12 -12.82 -8.40
N CYS A 606 -8.90 -12.31 -9.37
CA CYS A 606 -8.94 -12.87 -10.72
C CYS A 606 -8.88 -11.79 -11.80
N GLY A 607 -8.51 -12.15 -13.03
CA GLY A 607 -8.56 -11.26 -14.19
C GLY A 607 -7.58 -10.09 -14.17
N MET A 608 -6.50 -10.16 -13.37
CA MET A 608 -5.55 -9.06 -13.24
C MET A 608 -4.63 -8.92 -14.46
N GLN A 609 -4.41 -7.69 -14.92
CA GLN A 609 -3.31 -7.40 -15.84
C GLN A 609 -1.95 -7.56 -15.12
N PRO A 610 -0.87 -7.96 -15.83
CA PRO A 610 0.45 -8.14 -15.21
C PRO A 610 0.99 -6.91 -14.49
N THR A 611 0.67 -5.71 -14.98
CA THR A 611 1.03 -4.43 -14.36
C THR A 611 0.34 -4.21 -13.02
N VAL A 612 -0.94 -4.55 -12.94
CA VAL A 612 -1.75 -4.45 -11.72
C VAL A 612 -1.29 -5.47 -10.68
N GLU A 613 -1.05 -6.71 -11.11
CA GLU A 613 -0.53 -7.75 -10.22
C GLU A 613 0.83 -7.38 -9.64
N PHE A 614 1.76 -6.89 -10.48
CA PHE A 614 3.06 -6.40 -10.03
C PHE A 614 2.93 -5.29 -8.98
N LEU A 615 2.01 -4.35 -9.20
CA LEU A 615 1.79 -3.23 -8.28
C LEU A 615 1.16 -3.67 -6.94
N LEU A 616 0.22 -4.63 -6.95
CA LEU A 616 -0.36 -5.18 -5.73
C LEU A 616 0.65 -6.03 -4.94
N ARG A 617 1.51 -6.81 -5.63
CA ARG A 617 2.59 -7.57 -4.99
C ARG A 617 3.68 -6.69 -4.40
N SER A 618 4.11 -5.65 -5.13
CA SER A 618 5.14 -4.71 -4.66
C SER A 618 4.70 -3.84 -3.47
N ASN A 619 3.40 -3.77 -3.19
CA ASN A 619 2.82 -3.08 -2.04
C ASN A 619 2.27 -4.05 -0.97
N ASP A 620 2.74 -5.30 -0.95
CA ASP A 620 2.44 -6.33 0.08
C ASP A 620 0.95 -6.72 0.22
N VAL A 621 0.12 -6.39 -0.77
CA VAL A 621 -1.30 -6.79 -0.80
C VAL A 621 -1.41 -8.29 -1.08
N ILE A 622 -0.76 -8.76 -2.14
CA ILE A 622 -0.74 -10.18 -2.50
C ILE A 622 0.55 -10.79 -1.97
N THR A 623 0.43 -11.77 -1.07
CA THR A 623 1.58 -12.47 -0.49
C THR A 623 2.31 -13.24 -1.60
N THR A 624 3.62 -13.04 -1.73
CA THR A 624 4.45 -13.83 -2.65
C THR A 624 4.51 -15.27 -2.15
N ALA A 625 4.21 -16.23 -3.03
CA ALA A 625 4.33 -17.65 -2.70
C ALA A 625 5.75 -17.96 -2.19
N PRO A 626 5.92 -18.79 -1.16
CA PRO A 626 7.24 -19.25 -0.75
C PRO A 626 7.92 -19.95 -1.94
N GLN A 627 9.21 -19.67 -2.13
CA GLN A 627 10.03 -20.37 -3.12
C GLN A 627 9.98 -21.89 -2.84
N PRO A 628 10.05 -22.74 -3.88
CA PRO A 628 10.00 -24.19 -3.68
C PRO A 628 11.31 -24.65 -3.03
N GLN A 629 11.31 -24.73 -1.71
CA GLN A 629 12.29 -25.49 -0.93
C GLN A 629 11.58 -26.57 -0.12
N GLU A 630 11.94 -27.80 -0.47
CA GLU A 630 11.91 -29.06 0.27
C GLU A 630 10.78 -29.31 1.29
N GLN A 631 9.97 -30.32 0.93
CA GLN A 631 9.25 -31.26 1.80
C GLN A 631 9.28 -30.96 3.30
N GLN A 632 8.21 -30.37 3.82
CA GLN A 632 7.92 -30.39 5.24
C GLN A 632 6.46 -30.79 5.51
N ASP A 633 6.30 -31.51 6.61
CA ASP A 633 5.24 -32.48 6.87
C ASP A 633 3.79 -31.97 6.80
N SER A 634 2.94 -32.90 6.36
CA SER A 634 1.55 -32.74 5.92
C SER A 634 0.52 -32.61 7.06
N ARG A 635 0.79 -31.81 8.10
CA ARG A 635 -0.17 -31.57 9.20
C ARG A 635 -0.56 -30.11 9.46
N ASP A 636 0.12 -29.13 8.89
CA ASP A 636 -0.14 -27.69 9.14
C ASP A 636 -0.77 -26.92 7.95
N GLN A 637 -1.46 -27.59 7.03
CA GLN A 637 -2.13 -26.95 5.88
C GLN A 637 -3.35 -26.06 6.19
N ARG A 638 -3.67 -25.80 7.48
CA ARG A 638 -4.82 -24.94 7.84
C ARG A 638 -4.51 -23.44 7.83
N LEU A 639 -3.24 -23.04 7.73
CA LEU A 639 -2.81 -21.64 7.92
C LEU A 639 -2.38 -20.87 6.65
N ASP A 640 -2.35 -21.50 5.47
CA ASP A 640 -1.60 -20.94 4.33
C ASP A 640 -2.39 -20.36 3.15
N SER A 641 -3.69 -20.06 3.29
CA SER A 641 -4.46 -19.48 2.18
C SER A 641 -5.17 -18.18 2.55
N GLU A 642 -4.41 -17.20 3.06
CA GLU A 642 -4.91 -15.83 3.28
C GLU A 642 -5.41 -15.17 1.96
N CYS A 643 -4.82 -15.56 0.81
CA CYS A 643 -5.25 -15.08 -0.51
C CYS A 643 -5.01 -16.13 -1.61
N HIS A 644 -5.87 -16.15 -2.63
CA HIS A 644 -5.71 -16.97 -3.84
C HIS A 644 -5.75 -16.09 -5.10
N VAL A 645 -5.01 -16.47 -6.14
CA VAL A 645 -4.94 -15.73 -7.41
C VAL A 645 -5.22 -16.66 -8.57
N THR A 646 -6.18 -16.30 -9.42
CA THR A 646 -6.56 -17.06 -10.63
C THR A 646 -6.52 -16.19 -11.88
N SER A 647 -6.55 -16.82 -13.06
CA SER A 647 -6.54 -16.11 -14.34
C SER A 647 -7.88 -15.49 -14.70
N ASP A 648 -8.98 -16.21 -14.46
CA ASP A 648 -10.35 -15.85 -14.83
C ASP A 648 -11.31 -15.99 -13.65
N LEU A 649 -12.48 -15.37 -13.78
CA LEU A 649 -13.54 -15.42 -12.79
C LEU A 649 -14.11 -16.84 -12.63
N ASP A 650 -14.20 -17.60 -13.71
CA ASP A 650 -14.76 -18.96 -13.67
C ASP A 650 -13.91 -19.91 -12.81
N LEU A 651 -12.57 -19.87 -12.94
CA LEU A 651 -11.69 -20.65 -12.06
C LEU A 651 -11.72 -20.17 -10.61
N ALA A 652 -11.90 -18.86 -10.38
CA ALA A 652 -12.03 -18.32 -9.03
C ALA A 652 -13.27 -18.89 -8.32
N LEU A 653 -14.42 -18.85 -9.00
CA LEU A 653 -15.68 -19.38 -8.50
C LEU A 653 -15.61 -20.89 -8.31
N ASP A 654 -15.04 -21.61 -9.29
CA ASP A 654 -14.86 -23.06 -9.19
C ASP A 654 -14.04 -23.46 -7.96
N TRP A 655 -12.92 -22.77 -7.71
CA TRP A 655 -12.11 -23.00 -6.54
C TRP A 655 -12.88 -22.72 -5.24
N CYS A 656 -13.59 -21.59 -5.15
CA CYS A 656 -14.39 -21.24 -3.97
C CYS A 656 -15.48 -22.29 -3.67
N GLU A 657 -16.26 -22.67 -4.69
CA GLU A 657 -17.31 -23.67 -4.60
C GLU A 657 -16.74 -25.04 -4.19
N GLN A 658 -15.58 -25.43 -4.73
CA GLN A 658 -14.90 -26.66 -4.37
C GLN A 658 -14.48 -26.68 -2.89
N GLN A 659 -13.98 -25.57 -2.36
CA GLN A 659 -13.63 -25.46 -0.93
C GLN A 659 -14.88 -25.53 -0.03
N LEU A 660 -16.01 -24.98 -0.47
CA LEU A 660 -17.29 -25.11 0.24
C LEU A 660 -17.78 -26.56 0.26
N ILE A 661 -17.74 -27.27 -0.87
CA ILE A 661 -18.09 -28.69 -0.96
C ILE A 661 -17.23 -29.52 0.00
N LEU A 662 -15.91 -29.35 -0.06
CA LEU A 662 -14.97 -30.10 0.78
C LEU A 662 -15.22 -29.85 2.27
N ALA A 663 -15.50 -28.61 2.64
CA ALA A 663 -15.84 -28.25 4.01
C ALA A 663 -17.18 -28.88 4.46
N ALA A 664 -18.20 -28.81 3.62
CA ALA A 664 -19.52 -29.38 3.90
C ALA A 664 -19.46 -30.91 4.04
N ALA A 665 -18.73 -31.58 3.15
CA ALA A 665 -18.56 -33.02 3.19
C ALA A 665 -17.73 -33.50 4.38
N ARG A 666 -16.70 -32.75 4.78
CA ARG A 666 -15.95 -33.04 6.00
C ARG A 666 -16.86 -32.95 7.23
N ARG A 667 -17.75 -31.95 7.30
CA ARG A 667 -18.74 -31.83 8.39
C ARG A 667 -19.69 -33.03 8.39
N ARG A 668 -20.31 -33.35 7.25
CA ARG A 668 -21.23 -34.50 7.12
C ARG A 668 -20.55 -35.82 7.48
N SER A 669 -19.28 -36.02 7.08
CA SER A 669 -18.50 -37.21 7.43
C SER A 669 -18.20 -37.33 8.93
N VAL A 670 -17.99 -36.20 9.62
CA VAL A 670 -17.81 -36.17 11.08
C VAL A 670 -19.14 -36.45 11.80
N GLU A 671 -20.26 -35.95 11.29
CA GLU A 671 -21.60 -36.15 11.87
C GLU A 671 -22.14 -37.57 11.64
N SER A 672 -21.94 -38.15 10.45
CA SER A 672 -22.48 -39.48 10.11
C SER A 672 -21.52 -40.65 10.40
N GLY A 673 -20.26 -40.38 10.73
CA GLY A 673 -19.23 -41.42 10.91
C GLY A 673 -18.80 -42.14 9.63
N GLU A 674 -19.42 -41.84 8.49
CA GLU A 674 -19.10 -42.40 7.18
C GLU A 674 -18.08 -41.53 6.43
N ARG A 675 -17.07 -42.16 5.82
CA ARG A 675 -16.13 -41.45 4.94
C ARG A 675 -16.81 -41.17 3.60
N LEU A 676 -17.35 -39.97 3.42
CA LEU A 676 -17.70 -39.47 2.09
C LEU A 676 -16.44 -39.43 1.22
N ALA A 677 -16.39 -40.31 0.22
CA ALA A 677 -15.28 -40.39 -0.72
C ALA A 677 -15.35 -39.21 -1.72
N ILE A 678 -15.04 -38.00 -1.25
CA ILE A 678 -14.76 -36.88 -2.15
C ILE A 678 -13.32 -37.03 -2.61
N SER A 679 -13.16 -37.49 -3.84
CA SER A 679 -11.82 -37.59 -4.43
C SER A 679 -11.27 -36.17 -4.60
N PRO A 680 -10.11 -35.83 -4.01
CA PRO A 680 -9.37 -34.64 -4.41
C PRO A 680 -8.94 -34.81 -5.88
N LEU A 681 -8.48 -33.73 -6.52
CA LEU A 681 -7.95 -33.66 -7.91
C LEU A 681 -6.79 -34.65 -8.24
N GLY A 682 -6.55 -35.67 -7.42
CA GLY A 682 -5.59 -36.74 -7.67
C GLY A 682 -6.15 -37.84 -8.57
N SER A 683 -5.23 -38.47 -9.30
CA SER A 683 -5.34 -39.46 -10.39
C SER A 683 -6.04 -40.80 -10.08
N ARG A 684 -7.06 -40.83 -9.22
CA ARG A 684 -7.83 -42.04 -8.93
C ARG A 684 -9.05 -42.11 -9.85
N THR A 685 -9.14 -43.18 -10.65
CA THR A 685 -10.31 -43.47 -11.47
C THR A 685 -11.52 -43.72 -10.57
N LEU A 686 -12.64 -43.05 -10.85
CA LEU A 686 -13.88 -43.27 -10.11
C LEU A 686 -14.56 -44.55 -10.62
N PRO A 687 -14.95 -45.49 -9.73
CA PRO A 687 -15.71 -46.65 -10.15
C PRO A 687 -17.11 -46.22 -10.61
N LEU A 688 -17.52 -46.66 -11.79
CA LEU A 688 -18.79 -46.30 -12.42
C LEU A 688 -20.03 -46.54 -11.52
N PRO A 689 -20.14 -47.64 -10.74
CA PRO A 689 -21.23 -47.81 -9.78
C PRO A 689 -21.33 -46.70 -8.72
N GLN A 690 -20.19 -46.15 -8.28
CA GLN A 690 -20.17 -45.06 -7.30
C GLN A 690 -20.66 -43.75 -7.93
N VAL A 691 -20.34 -43.51 -9.21
CA VAL A 691 -20.83 -42.36 -9.94
C VAL A 691 -22.35 -42.42 -10.09
N PHE A 692 -22.90 -43.58 -10.44
CA PHE A 692 -24.33 -43.78 -10.54
C PHE A 692 -25.06 -43.66 -9.20
N ALA A 693 -24.47 -44.19 -8.12
CA ALA A 693 -25.03 -44.07 -6.79
C ALA A 693 -25.24 -42.60 -6.39
N ALA A 694 -24.35 -41.68 -6.80
CA ALA A 694 -24.46 -40.25 -6.51
C ALA A 694 -25.75 -39.60 -7.03
N TYR A 695 -26.39 -40.15 -8.08
CA TYR A 695 -27.64 -39.62 -8.62
C TYR A 695 -28.89 -40.24 -7.97
N LEU A 696 -28.76 -41.27 -7.14
CA LEU A 696 -29.89 -41.92 -6.45
C LEU A 696 -30.21 -41.23 -5.10
N SER A 697 -31.41 -41.49 -4.55
CA SER A 697 -31.79 -40.99 -3.23
C SER A 697 -31.07 -41.77 -2.13
N ASP A 698 -30.87 -41.16 -0.96
CA ASP A 698 -30.11 -41.76 0.15
C ASP A 698 -30.71 -43.10 0.62
N ASP A 699 -32.05 -43.25 0.63
CA ASP A 699 -32.73 -44.53 0.93
C ASP A 699 -32.33 -45.67 -0.02
N ARG A 700 -32.09 -45.33 -1.29
CA ARG A 700 -31.73 -46.31 -2.33
C ARG A 700 -30.24 -46.58 -2.37
N LYS A 701 -29.41 -45.64 -1.92
CA LYS A 701 -27.96 -45.85 -1.74
C LYS A 701 -27.68 -46.86 -0.62
N ALA A 702 -28.50 -46.89 0.42
CA ALA A 702 -28.37 -47.80 1.56
C ALA A 702 -28.84 -49.24 1.27
N ASP A 703 -29.59 -49.45 0.19
CA ASP A 703 -30.11 -50.76 -0.20
C ASP A 703 -29.06 -51.62 -0.92
N ALA A 704 -28.69 -52.75 -0.31
CA ALA A 704 -27.70 -53.68 -0.84
C ALA A 704 -28.06 -54.23 -2.23
N THR A 705 -29.35 -54.39 -2.53
CA THR A 705 -29.81 -54.90 -3.83
C THR A 705 -29.59 -53.87 -4.95
N THR A 706 -29.64 -52.59 -4.61
CA THR A 706 -29.37 -51.49 -5.54
C THR A 706 -27.87 -51.42 -5.86
N ALA A 707 -26.99 -51.66 -4.89
CA ALA A 707 -25.55 -51.69 -5.12
C ALA A 707 -25.10 -52.79 -6.11
N GLU A 708 -25.69 -53.99 -6.01
CA GLU A 708 -25.44 -55.09 -6.95
C GLU A 708 -25.94 -54.75 -8.37
N ALA A 709 -27.15 -54.19 -8.48
CA ALA A 709 -27.73 -53.74 -9.74
C ALA A 709 -26.90 -52.64 -10.42
N LEU A 710 -26.28 -51.74 -9.66
CA LEU A 710 -25.35 -50.73 -10.17
C LEU A 710 -24.05 -51.35 -10.71
N GLY A 711 -23.56 -52.41 -10.06
CA GLY A 711 -22.42 -53.20 -10.54
C GLY A 711 -22.70 -53.88 -11.88
N GLU A 712 -23.88 -54.50 -12.02
CA GLU A 712 -24.33 -55.10 -13.28
C GLU A 712 -24.54 -54.05 -14.38
N LEU A 713 -25.13 -52.90 -14.04
CA LEU A 713 -25.35 -51.80 -14.98
C LEU A 713 -24.01 -51.27 -15.52
N ALA A 714 -22.99 -51.15 -14.67
CA ALA A 714 -21.68 -50.67 -15.07
C ALA A 714 -21.02 -51.54 -16.15
N GLN A 715 -21.31 -52.84 -16.19
CA GLN A 715 -20.80 -53.75 -17.23
C GLN A 715 -21.39 -53.49 -18.62
N ALA A 716 -22.52 -52.77 -18.71
CA ALA A 716 -23.14 -52.41 -19.99
C ALA A 716 -22.45 -51.21 -20.67
N PHE A 717 -21.53 -50.53 -19.98
CA PHE A 717 -20.83 -49.35 -20.51
C PHE A 717 -19.49 -49.73 -21.12
N THR A 718 -19.15 -49.04 -22.20
CA THR A 718 -17.84 -49.15 -22.86
C THR A 718 -16.93 -48.06 -22.32
N VAL A 719 -15.77 -48.44 -21.79
CA VAL A 719 -14.77 -47.49 -21.26
C VAL A 719 -13.74 -47.17 -22.35
N ARG A 720 -13.45 -45.88 -22.56
CA ARG A 720 -12.50 -45.38 -23.56
C ARG A 720 -11.58 -44.32 -22.97
N GLU A 721 -10.30 -44.38 -23.33
CA GLU A 721 -9.29 -43.36 -23.06
C GLU A 721 -9.19 -42.37 -24.23
N TRP A 722 -8.96 -41.11 -23.89
CA TRP A 722 -8.89 -39.98 -24.83
C TRP A 722 -7.59 -39.22 -24.63
N ARG A 723 -6.99 -38.77 -25.74
CA ARG A 723 -5.80 -37.91 -25.72
C ARG A 723 -6.17 -36.46 -25.43
N GLU A 724 -5.18 -35.66 -25.05
CA GLU A 724 -5.35 -34.22 -24.92
C GLU A 724 -5.75 -33.61 -26.28
N GLN A 725 -6.71 -32.69 -26.27
CA GLN A 725 -7.34 -32.06 -27.44
C GLN A 725 -8.12 -33.01 -28.36
N GLU A 726 -8.34 -34.26 -27.98
CA GLU A 726 -9.23 -35.17 -28.73
C GLU A 726 -10.70 -34.80 -28.48
N GLN A 727 -11.50 -34.74 -29.55
CA GLN A 727 -12.93 -34.41 -29.48
C GLN A 727 -13.76 -35.68 -29.26
N LEU A 728 -14.63 -35.65 -28.26
CA LEU A 728 -15.50 -36.75 -27.86
C LEU A 728 -16.74 -36.84 -28.75
N PHE A 729 -17.29 -35.67 -29.11
CA PHE A 729 -18.38 -35.51 -30.06
C PHE A 729 -18.39 -34.09 -30.61
N HIS A 730 -18.96 -33.94 -31.81
CA HIS A 730 -19.06 -32.66 -32.49
C HIS A 730 -20.46 -32.06 -32.35
N MET A 731 -20.54 -30.74 -32.48
CA MET A 731 -21.81 -30.08 -32.77
C MET A 731 -22.40 -30.58 -34.09
N ASP A 732 -23.72 -30.54 -34.19
CA ASP A 732 -24.51 -31.00 -35.34
C ASP A 732 -24.45 -32.53 -35.59
N GLU A 733 -23.63 -33.27 -34.83
CA GLU A 733 -23.61 -34.73 -34.82
C GLU A 733 -24.87 -35.29 -34.15
N HIS A 734 -25.40 -36.41 -34.63
CA HIS A 734 -26.55 -37.06 -34.00
C HIS A 734 -26.18 -37.65 -32.64
N SER A 735 -27.03 -37.49 -31.63
CA SER A 735 -26.73 -37.92 -30.26
C SER A 735 -27.00 -39.42 -30.05
N ASP A 736 -26.03 -40.24 -30.47
CA ASP A 736 -26.12 -41.70 -30.39
C ASP A 736 -25.65 -42.30 -29.06
N ALA A 737 -25.00 -41.53 -28.21
CA ALA A 737 -24.47 -41.99 -26.92
C ALA A 737 -24.38 -40.85 -25.89
N TRP A 738 -24.43 -41.21 -24.62
CA TRP A 738 -24.10 -40.34 -23.50
C TRP A 738 -22.89 -40.86 -22.73
N PHE A 739 -22.23 -39.98 -22.00
CA PHE A 739 -20.90 -40.22 -21.44
C PHE A 739 -20.88 -39.95 -19.93
N VAL A 740 -20.01 -40.68 -19.23
CA VAL A 740 -19.66 -40.49 -17.83
C VAL A 740 -18.17 -40.25 -17.74
N LEU A 741 -17.76 -39.14 -17.15
CA LEU A 741 -16.34 -38.83 -16.96
C LEU A 741 -15.83 -39.56 -15.71
N LEU A 742 -14.88 -40.48 -15.87
CA LEU A 742 -14.32 -41.27 -14.76
C LEU A 742 -12.99 -40.72 -14.22
N ARG A 743 -12.21 -40.07 -15.09
CA ARG A 743 -10.93 -39.41 -14.80
C ARG A 743 -10.63 -38.37 -15.89
N GLY A 744 -9.89 -37.31 -15.56
CA GLY A 744 -9.49 -36.25 -16.49
C GLY A 744 -10.44 -35.05 -16.49
N LYS A 745 -10.37 -34.23 -17.55
CA LYS A 745 -11.16 -33.00 -17.69
C LYS A 745 -11.68 -32.88 -19.12
N VAL A 746 -12.96 -32.54 -19.25
CA VAL A 746 -13.61 -32.29 -20.55
C VAL A 746 -14.19 -30.88 -20.55
N GLU A 747 -13.95 -30.13 -21.62
CA GLU A 747 -14.52 -28.80 -21.82
C GLU A 747 -15.59 -28.86 -22.90
N MET A 748 -16.73 -28.23 -22.63
CA MET A 748 -17.84 -28.12 -23.57
C MET A 748 -17.88 -26.73 -24.18
N LEU A 749 -17.90 -26.69 -25.51
CA LEU A 749 -17.74 -25.48 -26.30
C LEU A 749 -18.97 -25.29 -27.20
N SER A 750 -19.36 -24.05 -27.49
CA SER A 750 -20.46 -23.73 -28.43
C SER A 750 -20.04 -22.67 -29.46
N ARG A 751 -20.79 -22.58 -30.56
CA ARG A 751 -20.65 -21.48 -31.52
C ARG A 751 -21.16 -20.17 -30.91
N PRO A 752 -20.44 -19.05 -31.08
CA PRO A 752 -20.89 -17.75 -30.59
C PRO A 752 -22.22 -17.40 -31.27
N GLY A 753 -23.28 -17.26 -30.48
CA GLY A 753 -24.62 -16.86 -30.93
C GLY A 753 -25.72 -17.94 -30.97
N ALA A 754 -25.42 -19.22 -30.70
CA ALA A 754 -26.44 -20.29 -30.74
C ALA A 754 -27.06 -20.65 -29.37
N ALA A 755 -26.45 -20.22 -28.25
CA ALA A 755 -26.80 -20.69 -26.90
C ALA A 755 -27.17 -19.58 -25.89
N THR A 756 -27.43 -18.34 -26.33
CA THR A 756 -27.98 -17.29 -25.48
C THR A 756 -29.44 -17.06 -25.82
N LEU A 757 -30.34 -17.56 -24.96
CA LEU A 757 -31.66 -16.92 -24.85
C LEU A 757 -31.40 -15.43 -24.51
N PRO A 758 -31.95 -14.46 -25.26
CA PRO A 758 -31.71 -13.05 -24.99
C PRO A 758 -32.22 -12.70 -23.59
N SER A 759 -31.32 -12.30 -22.69
CA SER A 759 -31.65 -11.80 -21.36
C SER A 759 -32.10 -10.33 -21.44
N ASP A 760 -33.22 -10.05 -22.10
CA ASP A 760 -33.87 -8.75 -22.00
C ASP A 760 -35.04 -8.85 -21.01
N SER A 761 -34.79 -8.42 -19.78
CA SER A 761 -35.86 -8.03 -18.85
C SER A 761 -36.17 -6.55 -19.06
N PRO A 762 -37.40 -6.15 -19.46
CA PRO A 762 -37.71 -4.75 -19.69
C PRO A 762 -38.18 -4.09 -18.39
N LYS A 763 -37.32 -3.31 -17.72
CA LYS A 763 -37.75 -2.26 -16.77
C LYS A 763 -36.81 -1.05 -16.78
N VAL A 764 -37.26 -0.01 -17.52
CA VAL A 764 -37.18 1.46 -17.28
C VAL A 764 -35.81 2.05 -16.88
N GLY A 765 -35.23 3.05 -17.54
CA GLY A 765 -35.76 3.99 -18.53
C GLY A 765 -34.66 4.81 -19.21
N HIS A 766 -35.13 5.70 -20.10
CA HIS A 766 -34.40 6.60 -20.99
C HIS A 766 -33.03 7.11 -20.51
N ASP A 767 -32.01 6.94 -21.35
CA ASP A 767 -31.36 8.10 -21.95
C ASP A 767 -30.72 7.77 -23.29
N GLN A 768 -31.10 8.56 -24.29
CA GLN A 768 -30.55 8.55 -25.64
C GLN A 768 -29.29 9.42 -25.65
N SER A 769 -28.14 8.90 -26.08
CA SER A 769 -27.22 9.71 -26.90
C SER A 769 -26.10 8.90 -27.57
N SER A 770 -26.00 9.13 -28.87
CA SER A 770 -24.82 9.14 -29.75
C SER A 770 -24.14 7.81 -30.09
N SER A 771 -24.68 7.20 -31.14
CA SER A 771 -23.94 6.51 -32.20
C SER A 771 -22.88 7.41 -32.84
N LEU A 772 -21.66 6.89 -33.05
CA LEU A 772 -20.80 7.17 -34.21
C LEU A 772 -19.48 6.40 -34.10
N ARG A 773 -19.32 5.33 -34.88
CA ARG A 773 -18.10 5.06 -35.67
C ARG A 773 -18.31 3.92 -36.68
N SER A 774 -17.74 4.15 -37.84
CA SER A 774 -17.94 3.53 -39.16
C SER A 774 -17.32 2.13 -39.33
N PRO A 775 -17.73 1.37 -40.36
CA PRO A 775 -17.26 0.01 -40.60
C PRO A 775 -15.92 0.05 -41.35
N ARG A 776 -14.86 -0.47 -40.73
CA ARG A 776 -13.63 -0.82 -41.46
C ARG A 776 -13.74 -2.25 -41.96
N ARG A 777 -13.85 -2.39 -43.28
CA ARG A 777 -13.55 -3.63 -44.04
C ARG A 777 -12.22 -4.20 -43.56
N ALA A 778 -12.27 -5.35 -42.91
CA ALA A 778 -11.13 -6.24 -42.73
C ALA A 778 -11.34 -7.45 -43.65
N SER A 779 -10.24 -7.85 -44.27
CA SER A 779 -10.07 -8.89 -45.28
C SER A 779 -10.45 -10.29 -44.80
N ILE A 780 -11.06 -11.04 -45.71
CA ILE A 780 -11.38 -12.46 -45.63
C ILE A 780 -10.08 -13.28 -45.66
N SER A 781 -9.67 -13.83 -44.52
CA SER A 781 -8.82 -15.03 -44.40
C SER A 781 -8.62 -15.36 -42.91
N ASP A 782 -9.03 -16.57 -42.51
CA ASP A 782 -8.98 -17.19 -41.18
C ASP A 782 -9.91 -16.62 -40.09
N GLU A 783 -11.22 -16.82 -40.28
CA GLU A 783 -12.14 -16.98 -39.14
C GLU A 783 -11.84 -18.32 -38.45
N SER A 784 -10.93 -18.32 -37.48
CA SER A 784 -11.01 -19.33 -36.42
C SER A 784 -12.34 -19.07 -35.70
N GLU A 785 -13.36 -19.90 -35.93
CA GLU A 785 -14.62 -19.87 -35.17
C GLU A 785 -14.27 -19.84 -33.68
N GLN A 786 -14.37 -18.67 -33.04
CA GLN A 786 -14.04 -18.49 -31.63
C GLN A 786 -15.12 -19.20 -30.81
N ARG A 787 -14.86 -20.46 -30.46
CA ARG A 787 -15.79 -21.27 -29.67
C ARG A 787 -15.85 -20.75 -28.23
N GLU A 788 -17.06 -20.57 -27.70
CA GLU A 788 -17.30 -20.09 -26.34
C GLU A 788 -17.37 -21.26 -25.36
N LEU A 789 -16.65 -21.18 -24.23
CA LEU A 789 -16.70 -22.20 -23.19
C LEU A 789 -18.04 -22.14 -22.47
N VAL A 790 -18.86 -23.19 -22.64
CA VAL A 790 -20.18 -23.32 -22.01
C VAL A 790 -20.09 -24.04 -20.67
N GLY A 791 -19.12 -24.94 -20.50
CA GLY A 791 -18.89 -25.55 -19.21
C GLY A 791 -17.74 -26.54 -19.15
N ARG A 792 -17.31 -26.85 -17.92
CA ARG A 792 -16.22 -27.80 -17.65
C ARG A 792 -16.78 -29.00 -16.89
N VAL A 793 -16.61 -30.20 -17.44
CA VAL A 793 -17.09 -31.44 -16.83
C VAL A 793 -16.02 -31.98 -15.90
N ARG A 794 -16.41 -32.31 -14.66
CA ARG A 794 -15.54 -32.96 -13.66
C ARG A 794 -15.75 -34.48 -13.60
N PRO A 795 -14.74 -35.24 -13.14
CA PRO A 795 -14.91 -36.67 -12.87
C PRO A 795 -16.10 -36.93 -11.94
N GLY A 796 -16.92 -37.93 -12.29
CA GLY A 796 -18.17 -38.26 -11.62
C GLY A 796 -19.41 -37.60 -12.23
N CYS A 797 -19.27 -36.85 -13.31
CA CYS A 797 -20.38 -36.18 -13.99
C CYS A 797 -20.82 -36.93 -15.24
N ILE A 798 -22.12 -36.86 -15.52
CA ILE A 798 -22.75 -37.37 -16.75
C ILE A 798 -22.90 -36.19 -17.73
N PHE A 799 -22.61 -36.39 -19.01
CA PHE A 799 -22.71 -35.35 -20.03
C PHE A 799 -23.08 -35.94 -21.40
N GLY A 800 -23.65 -35.10 -22.28
CA GLY A 800 -24.17 -35.52 -23.59
C GLY A 800 -25.50 -36.30 -23.50
N ASP A 801 -26.13 -36.28 -22.33
CA ASP A 801 -27.40 -36.89 -21.96
C ASP A 801 -28.62 -36.23 -22.59
N MET A 802 -28.65 -34.89 -22.65
CA MET A 802 -29.80 -34.13 -23.17
C MET A 802 -30.11 -34.43 -24.63
N GLY A 803 -29.09 -34.39 -25.50
CA GLY A 803 -29.26 -34.76 -26.91
C GLY A 803 -29.71 -36.21 -27.08
N PHE A 804 -29.22 -37.11 -26.23
CA PHE A 804 -29.56 -38.53 -26.26
C PHE A 804 -31.02 -38.77 -25.85
N MET A 805 -31.48 -38.07 -24.81
CA MET A 805 -32.86 -38.14 -24.31
C MET A 805 -33.86 -37.52 -25.30
N LEU A 806 -33.52 -36.39 -25.91
CA LEU A 806 -34.39 -35.66 -26.83
C LEU A 806 -34.34 -36.19 -28.27
N ASP A 807 -33.41 -37.10 -28.58
CA ASP A 807 -33.17 -37.63 -29.93
C ASP A 807 -32.84 -36.51 -30.95
N GLN A 808 -32.04 -35.53 -30.51
CA GLN A 808 -31.67 -34.35 -31.28
C GLN A 808 -30.17 -34.33 -31.61
N ALA A 809 -29.80 -33.51 -32.60
CA ALA A 809 -28.40 -33.21 -32.89
C ALA A 809 -27.75 -32.47 -31.71
N ARG A 810 -26.44 -32.67 -31.54
CA ARG A 810 -25.67 -32.06 -30.44
C ARG A 810 -25.48 -30.57 -30.70
N VAL A 811 -25.65 -29.77 -29.64
CA VAL A 811 -25.54 -28.30 -29.69
C VAL A 811 -24.18 -27.81 -29.17
N LEU A 812 -23.36 -28.71 -28.63
CA LEU A 812 -22.06 -28.44 -28.02
C LEU A 812 -21.01 -29.38 -28.58
N ASP A 813 -19.77 -28.90 -28.69
CA ASP A 813 -18.59 -29.74 -28.84
C ASP A 813 -18.10 -30.17 -27.46
N ALA A 814 -17.57 -31.38 -27.33
CA ALA A 814 -16.88 -31.82 -26.12
C ALA A 814 -15.44 -32.21 -26.44
N THR A 815 -14.47 -31.58 -25.78
CA THR A 815 -13.04 -31.79 -26.01
C THR A 815 -12.34 -32.20 -24.72
N SER A 816 -11.49 -33.22 -24.80
CA SER A 816 -10.61 -33.62 -23.70
C SER A 816 -9.50 -32.57 -23.52
N THR A 817 -9.29 -32.07 -22.31
CA THR A 817 -8.22 -31.10 -21.99
C THR A 817 -7.12 -31.68 -21.11
N ALA A 818 -7.26 -32.94 -20.68
CA ALA A 818 -6.24 -33.66 -19.92
C ALA A 818 -5.68 -34.84 -20.73
N PRO A 819 -4.41 -35.22 -20.54
CA PRO A 819 -3.76 -36.29 -21.30
C PRO A 819 -4.22 -37.71 -20.91
N ASP A 820 -4.92 -37.88 -19.80
CA ASP A 820 -5.34 -39.18 -19.23
C ASP A 820 -6.88 -39.30 -19.04
N THR A 821 -7.65 -38.59 -19.87
CA THR A 821 -9.11 -38.55 -19.82
C THR A 821 -9.72 -39.91 -20.10
N LEU A 822 -10.54 -40.39 -19.16
CA LEU A 822 -11.21 -41.69 -19.22
C LEU A 822 -12.72 -41.49 -19.13
N THR A 823 -13.46 -41.95 -20.13
CA THR A 823 -14.93 -41.90 -20.12
C THR A 823 -15.55 -43.28 -20.26
N ALA A 824 -16.73 -43.45 -19.68
CA ALA A 824 -17.61 -44.59 -19.92
C ALA A 824 -18.81 -44.12 -20.75
N SER A 825 -19.18 -44.84 -21.80
CA SER A 825 -20.34 -44.49 -22.64
C SER A 825 -21.23 -45.69 -22.92
N ILE A 826 -22.50 -45.41 -23.20
CA ILE A 826 -23.46 -46.39 -23.69
C ILE A 826 -24.17 -45.83 -24.91
N THR A 827 -24.21 -46.62 -25.98
CA THR A 827 -24.88 -46.21 -27.23
C THR A 827 -26.36 -46.51 -27.19
N ARG A 828 -27.14 -45.86 -28.06
CA ARG A 828 -28.58 -46.08 -28.22
C ARG A 828 -28.90 -47.54 -28.54
N THR A 829 -28.06 -48.21 -29.33
CA THR A 829 -28.20 -49.63 -29.67
C THR A 829 -27.95 -50.53 -28.46
N GLN A 830 -26.88 -50.28 -27.69
CA GLN A 830 -26.59 -51.00 -26.44
C GLN A 830 -27.69 -50.80 -25.41
N PHE A 831 -28.21 -49.57 -25.28
CA PHE A 831 -29.32 -49.25 -24.38
C PHE A 831 -30.63 -49.94 -24.80
N ALA A 832 -30.91 -50.02 -26.12
CA ALA A 832 -32.07 -50.74 -26.64
C ALA A 832 -31.98 -52.25 -26.37
N VAL A 833 -30.78 -52.83 -26.45
CA VAL A 833 -30.53 -54.23 -26.07
C VAL A 833 -30.73 -54.42 -24.57
N LEU A 834 -30.18 -53.54 -23.74
CA LEU A 834 -30.35 -53.56 -22.27
C LEU A 834 -31.84 -53.53 -21.88
N ARG A 835 -32.64 -52.69 -22.55
CA ARG A 835 -34.09 -52.60 -22.33
C ARG A 835 -34.83 -53.90 -22.66
N LYS A 836 -34.36 -54.67 -23.64
CA LYS A 836 -34.96 -55.96 -24.03
C LYS A 836 -34.51 -57.12 -23.14
N THR A 837 -33.24 -57.14 -22.74
CA THR A 837 -32.65 -58.28 -22.00
C THR A 837 -32.78 -58.15 -20.49
N ARG A 838 -32.69 -56.92 -19.95
CA ARG A 838 -32.74 -56.63 -18.51
C ARG A 838 -33.52 -55.34 -18.23
N PRO A 839 -34.87 -55.37 -18.29
CA PRO A 839 -35.71 -54.16 -18.20
C PRO A 839 -35.57 -53.41 -16.87
N LYS A 840 -35.30 -54.10 -15.75
CA LYS A 840 -35.09 -53.47 -14.44
C LYS A 840 -33.82 -52.60 -14.40
N LEU A 841 -32.72 -53.05 -15.02
CA LEU A 841 -31.49 -52.26 -15.12
C LEU A 841 -31.66 -51.07 -16.06
N ALA A 842 -32.42 -51.23 -17.14
CA ALA A 842 -32.73 -50.14 -18.06
C ALA A 842 -33.55 -49.03 -17.39
N LEU A 843 -34.50 -49.38 -16.51
CA LEU A 843 -35.25 -48.40 -15.70
C LEU A 843 -34.33 -47.64 -14.74
N LEU A 844 -33.42 -48.33 -14.06
CA LEU A 844 -32.45 -47.71 -13.17
C LEU A 844 -31.53 -46.73 -13.92
N ALA A 845 -31.02 -47.14 -15.08
CA ALA A 845 -30.21 -46.29 -15.95
C ALA A 845 -30.98 -45.06 -16.46
N HIS A 846 -32.27 -45.23 -16.78
CA HIS A 846 -33.13 -44.13 -17.21
C HIS A 846 -33.41 -43.12 -16.09
N GLU A 847 -33.61 -43.59 -14.86
CA GLU A 847 -33.76 -42.71 -13.69
C GLU A 847 -32.51 -41.88 -13.41
N ILE A 848 -31.32 -42.51 -13.45
CA ILE A 848 -30.04 -41.83 -13.29
C ILE A 848 -29.88 -40.74 -14.37
N LEU A 849 -30.19 -41.08 -15.63
CA LEU A 849 -30.09 -40.17 -16.76
C LEU A 849 -31.05 -38.98 -16.61
N LEU A 850 -32.31 -39.21 -16.24
CA LEU A 850 -33.29 -38.16 -15.98
C LEU A 850 -32.85 -37.19 -14.88
N ARG A 851 -32.29 -37.71 -13.78
CA ARG A 851 -31.80 -36.87 -12.67
C ARG A 851 -30.57 -36.06 -13.08
N ALA A 852 -29.65 -36.63 -13.87
CA ALA A 852 -28.50 -35.91 -14.40
C ALA A 852 -28.92 -34.75 -15.32
N SER A 853 -29.87 -35.00 -16.22
CA SER A 853 -30.43 -33.98 -17.12
C SER A 853 -31.14 -32.86 -16.35
N TYR A 854 -31.94 -33.22 -15.33
CA TYR A 854 -32.62 -32.25 -14.48
C TYR A 854 -31.63 -31.33 -13.75
N MET A 855 -30.56 -31.88 -13.16
CA MET A 855 -29.58 -31.07 -12.42
C MET A 855 -28.87 -30.07 -13.33
N THR A 856 -28.47 -30.49 -14.52
CA THR A 856 -27.82 -29.61 -15.51
C THR A 856 -28.73 -28.44 -15.92
N ILE A 857 -30.04 -28.67 -16.01
CA ILE A 857 -31.04 -27.61 -16.28
C ILE A 857 -31.26 -26.73 -15.06
N ALA A 858 -31.36 -27.32 -13.87
CA ALA A 858 -31.59 -26.61 -12.61
C ALA A 858 -30.44 -25.64 -12.30
N GLU A 859 -29.18 -26.05 -12.46
CA GLU A 859 -28.00 -25.18 -12.31
C GLU A 859 -28.08 -23.96 -13.25
N LYS A 860 -28.42 -24.17 -14.52
CA LYS A 860 -28.55 -23.09 -15.50
C LYS A 860 -29.74 -22.16 -15.23
N LEU A 861 -30.89 -22.70 -14.85
CA LEU A 861 -32.05 -21.89 -14.48
C LEU A 861 -31.79 -21.08 -13.21
N HIS A 862 -31.07 -21.65 -12.23
CA HIS A 862 -30.73 -20.94 -11.01
C HIS A 862 -29.74 -19.81 -11.28
N SER A 863 -28.81 -20.00 -12.22
CA SER A 863 -27.91 -18.93 -12.68
C SER A 863 -28.61 -17.80 -13.45
N LEU A 864 -29.83 -18.03 -13.96
CA LEU A 864 -30.63 -17.06 -14.73
C LEU A 864 -31.72 -16.36 -13.90
N ALA A 865 -32.13 -16.95 -12.78
CA ALA A 865 -33.22 -16.44 -11.94
C ALA A 865 -32.75 -15.46 -10.83
N ILE A 866 -31.43 -15.29 -10.69
CA ILE A 866 -30.73 -14.40 -9.75
C ILE A 866 -30.07 -13.29 -10.59
#